data_AF-A0A9W8YDZ4-F1
#
_entry.id   AF-A0A9W8YDZ4-F1
#
_cell.length_a   1.000
_cell.length_b   1.000
_cell.length_c   1.000
_cell.angle_alpha   90.00
_cell.angle_beta   90.00
_cell.angle_gamma   90.00
#
_symmetry.space_group_name_H-M   'P 1'
#
loop_
_entity.id
_entity.type
_entity.pdbx_description
1 polymer ?
#
loop_
_entity_poly.entity_id
_entity_poly.type
_entity_poly.pdbx_seq_one_letter_code
_entity_poly.pdbx_strand_id
1 'polypeptide(L)'
;MLSAALLSVGLANAVRAASSFDPLQHLAGIAPYFEDPVLDPKPPQGCNVTRAAYLVRHAAIYANDFDYEEYIEPFTDKLKNTTADWRSAGPLAFLASWKTPITDEELEDLTSVGRLESYKLGVDVRLRYPGLKDPKKVWTSTAERTELSATSFIEGLSTSNNTERVSVREDPARGADSLTPYEGCPKYSSSFGSEQSSQYMKTYTKPIIARLHDAAPGFNFTADDVVGMQQLCGYETVIRGSSPFCSLDLFSQNEWLSFEYMNDIMYFYNTGYGNQVSGVLGFPWLNASTSALLSENPDQSLYVSFTHRELPPTVIVALGLFNNSAFSGADNVNTTMPLQMPNYGRAWKSSQILPFLTNIAIERMACDSYGFAADDYRFDQGPSLLLLPQLFRETFQELGTSLEDEGVELVKCEPNYNIHFHDGTSFRLSTDIAVMKDEIERFEGKDGFERYLGFLQESHRHYELSVTHVLKRNFYSLFSMLRPDFLRHLLELHPFESIYSRASKYFWTERLRRVFTFASMYMGMSPFDAPGTYSLLQYTELAEGIWYPLGGFHKVIEALVNIGQRLDVEYVFNSAVSEIQLSGDRKRATGVVFKDKMRSPITADIVICNADLAYAYNELLPSTSFAQSLLKRQASCSSISFYWALDRKFSELTAHNIFLAEDYRESFDSIFKKHQIPEKPSFYVNVPSRVDPSAAPDGCDSVVVLAPVGHLYNSTTNSHKGTQDNSELTQDWDTMVAIARKTILQTIETRLKISLGAHIVEETINTPPTWKAIFNLDRGAILGLSHSFFNVLSFRPKTKHRSIRDLYFVGASTHPGTGVPIVLAGAKLVSEQVLDALRRDGRISIPKGHMERRSSNIDALDRLQSNAYLSWFQWILLTVVVLVSVLAASSGWYGGGRSL
;
A
#
# COMPACT_ATOMS: atom_id res chain seq x y z
N MET A 1 -34.44 20.52 -17.62
CA MET A 1 -33.92 21.66 -16.81
C MET A 1 -33.24 21.25 -15.49
N LEU A 2 -33.19 19.97 -15.10
CA LEU A 2 -32.36 19.53 -13.94
C LEU A 2 -30.99 18.96 -14.32
N SER A 3 -30.70 18.69 -15.60
CA SER A 3 -29.38 18.19 -16.05
C SER A 3 -28.35 19.28 -16.36
N ALA A 4 -28.73 20.56 -16.28
CA ALA A 4 -27.83 21.69 -16.52
C ALA A 4 -27.21 22.27 -15.22
N ALA A 5 -27.77 21.93 -14.05
CA ALA A 5 -27.31 22.45 -12.75
C ALA A 5 -26.19 21.61 -12.10
N LEU A 6 -25.99 20.36 -12.55
CA LEU A 6 -24.95 19.46 -12.03
C LEU A 6 -23.61 19.58 -12.77
N LEU A 7 -23.60 20.19 -13.97
CA LEU A 7 -22.38 20.53 -14.72
C LEU A 7 -21.74 21.85 -14.26
N SER A 8 -22.51 22.73 -13.62
CA SER A 8 -22.02 24.01 -13.07
C SER A 8 -21.30 23.89 -11.71
N VAL A 9 -21.47 22.77 -10.99
CA VAL A 9 -20.80 22.54 -9.69
C VAL A 9 -19.44 21.84 -9.88
N GLY A 10 -19.30 21.00 -10.91
CA GLY A 10 -18.03 20.36 -11.28
C GLY A 10 -17.00 21.32 -11.92
N LEU A 11 -17.47 22.37 -12.61
CA LEU A 11 -16.60 23.41 -13.18
C LEU A 11 -16.23 24.51 -12.16
N ALA A 12 -17.03 24.73 -11.12
CA ALA A 12 -16.69 25.68 -10.05
C ALA A 12 -15.57 25.18 -9.12
N ASN A 13 -15.42 23.86 -8.98
CA ASN A 13 -14.33 23.26 -8.20
C ASN A 13 -13.05 23.00 -9.03
N ALA A 14 -13.14 22.85 -10.35
CA ALA A 14 -11.97 22.79 -11.23
C ALA A 14 -11.34 24.17 -11.50
N VAL A 15 -12.11 25.26 -11.35
CA VAL A 15 -11.58 26.65 -11.42
C VAL A 15 -11.08 27.14 -10.05
N ARG A 16 -11.40 26.44 -8.94
CA ARG A 16 -10.84 26.70 -7.60
C ARG A 16 -9.50 26.00 -7.31
N ALA A 17 -8.97 25.26 -8.28
CA ALA A 17 -7.60 24.74 -8.26
C ALA A 17 -6.63 25.64 -9.07
N ALA A 18 -6.98 26.91 -9.31
CA ALA A 18 -5.98 27.93 -9.52
C ALA A 18 -5.36 28.24 -8.15
N SER A 19 -4.07 27.96 -7.98
CA SER A 19 -3.29 28.43 -6.82
C SER A 19 -3.64 29.89 -6.54
N SER A 20 -4.19 30.18 -5.35
CA SER A 20 -4.36 31.57 -4.91
C SER A 20 -2.98 32.23 -4.93
N PHE A 21 -2.82 33.30 -5.70
CA PHE A 21 -1.57 34.05 -5.72
C PHE A 21 -1.35 34.72 -4.37
N ASP A 22 -0.28 34.37 -3.68
CA ASP A 22 0.09 34.93 -2.39
C ASP A 22 1.27 35.90 -2.55
N PRO A 23 1.06 37.22 -2.42
CA PRO A 23 2.13 38.21 -2.51
C PRO A 23 3.33 37.92 -1.60
N LEU A 24 3.10 37.31 -0.42
CA LEU A 24 4.17 37.04 0.55
C LEU A 24 5.21 36.06 0.01
N GLN A 25 4.86 35.24 -0.97
CA GLN A 25 5.79 34.30 -1.64
C GLN A 25 6.60 34.95 -2.76
N HIS A 26 6.41 36.24 -3.02
CA HIS A 26 7.01 36.98 -4.14
C HIS A 26 7.82 38.20 -3.69
N LEU A 27 8.21 38.26 -2.40
CA LEU A 27 8.87 39.43 -1.80
C LEU A 27 10.39 39.28 -1.63
N ALA A 28 11.04 38.32 -2.28
CA ALA A 28 12.50 38.18 -2.23
C ALA A 28 13.05 38.14 -0.79
N GLY A 29 14.01 39.03 -0.48
CA GLY A 29 14.70 39.09 0.82
C GLY A 29 13.86 39.52 2.01
N ILE A 30 12.61 39.92 1.81
CA ILE A 30 11.69 40.36 2.87
C ILE A 30 10.45 39.48 2.99
N ALA A 31 10.41 38.39 2.23
CA ALA A 31 9.37 37.38 2.35
C ALA A 31 9.47 36.69 3.73
N PRO A 32 8.35 36.49 4.44
CA PRO A 32 8.27 35.52 5.53
C PRO A 32 8.76 34.15 5.07
N TYR A 33 9.19 33.30 5.99
CA TYR A 33 9.68 31.96 5.63
C TYR A 33 8.57 31.11 5.00
N PHE A 34 8.87 30.49 3.85
CA PHE A 34 8.01 29.49 3.21
C PHE A 34 8.85 28.42 2.51
N GLU A 35 8.27 27.24 2.29
CA GLU A 35 8.91 26.13 1.56
C GLU A 35 8.30 26.03 0.15
N ASP A 36 9.16 26.02 -0.88
CA ASP A 36 8.74 25.80 -2.27
C ASP A 36 9.87 25.16 -3.11
N PRO A 37 9.67 23.96 -3.71
CA PRO A 37 8.53 23.06 -3.49
C PRO A 37 8.63 22.33 -2.15
N VAL A 38 7.48 21.94 -1.58
CA VAL A 38 7.44 21.02 -0.43
C VAL A 38 7.89 19.64 -0.91
N LEU A 39 9.09 19.22 -0.52
CA LEU A 39 9.68 17.91 -0.83
C LEU A 39 9.60 16.99 0.39
N ASP A 40 9.54 15.67 0.18
CA ASP A 40 9.66 14.70 1.28
C ASP A 40 11.06 14.84 1.91
N PRO A 41 11.17 15.22 3.19
CA PRO A 41 12.46 15.43 3.83
C PRO A 41 13.14 14.14 4.26
N LYS A 42 12.54 12.96 4.03
CA LYS A 42 13.14 11.67 4.38
C LYS A 42 14.36 11.38 3.49
N PRO A 43 15.42 10.77 4.04
CA PRO A 43 16.53 10.30 3.23
C PRO A 43 16.05 9.29 2.19
N PRO A 44 16.74 9.17 1.04
CA PRO A 44 16.47 8.13 0.06
C PRO A 44 16.43 6.75 0.73
N GLN A 45 15.57 5.87 0.22
CA GLN A 45 15.39 4.55 0.77
C GLN A 45 16.71 3.77 0.84
N GLY A 46 17.01 3.19 2.02
CA GLY A 46 18.28 2.51 2.29
C GLY A 46 19.44 3.39 2.73
N CYS A 47 19.23 4.70 2.75
CA CYS A 47 20.18 5.67 3.23
C CYS A 47 19.76 6.20 4.60
N ASN A 48 20.70 6.26 5.54
CA ASN A 48 20.51 6.94 6.81
C ASN A 48 21.38 8.19 6.85
N VAL A 49 20.79 9.32 7.27
CA VAL A 49 21.56 10.55 7.52
C VAL A 49 22.47 10.32 8.72
N THR A 50 23.77 10.32 8.47
CA THR A 50 24.80 10.14 9.50
C THR A 50 25.28 11.46 10.08
N ARG A 51 25.22 12.54 9.28
CA ARG A 51 25.60 13.91 9.66
C ARG A 51 24.89 14.94 8.80
N ALA A 52 24.73 16.15 9.32
CA ALA A 52 24.18 17.26 8.56
C ALA A 52 24.87 18.59 8.89
N ALA A 53 24.93 19.49 7.91
CA ALA A 53 25.42 20.86 8.05
C ALA A 53 24.36 21.86 7.56
N TYR A 54 24.08 22.89 8.35
CA TYR A 54 23.08 23.91 8.10
C TYR A 54 23.74 25.29 8.04
N LEU A 55 23.47 26.06 6.99
CA LEU A 55 23.70 27.50 6.92
C LEU A 55 22.35 28.20 6.96
N VAL A 56 22.14 29.09 7.92
CA VAL A 56 20.84 29.69 8.21
C VAL A 56 20.97 31.22 8.18
N ARG A 57 20.14 31.90 7.39
CA ARG A 57 19.97 33.35 7.49
C ARG A 57 19.25 33.69 8.80
N HIS A 58 19.52 34.84 9.40
CA HIS A 58 18.66 35.35 10.49
C HIS A 58 17.17 35.31 10.13
N ALA A 59 16.32 35.18 11.15
CA ALA A 59 14.87 35.18 10.99
C ALA A 59 14.32 36.59 10.74
N ALA A 60 12.99 36.72 10.68
CA ALA A 60 12.30 37.96 10.36
C ALA A 60 12.66 39.14 11.30
N ILE A 61 13.05 40.26 10.70
CA ILE A 61 13.38 41.53 11.37
C ILE A 61 12.33 42.61 11.06
N TYR A 62 12.32 43.70 11.82
CA TYR A 62 11.37 44.80 11.63
C TYR A 62 11.54 45.51 10.28
N ALA A 63 12.76 45.92 9.97
CA ALA A 63 13.17 46.42 8.66
C ALA A 63 14.69 46.33 8.51
N ASN A 64 15.15 46.19 7.26
CA ASN A 64 16.56 46.43 6.96
C ASN A 64 16.79 47.94 6.88
N ASP A 65 17.91 48.41 7.39
CA ASP A 65 18.32 49.82 7.38
C ASP A 65 18.21 50.46 5.99
N PHE A 66 18.82 49.84 4.97
CA PHE A 66 18.80 50.34 3.59
C PHE A 66 17.38 50.39 3.01
N ASP A 67 16.59 49.33 3.18
CA ASP A 67 15.22 49.29 2.66
C ASP A 67 14.34 50.36 3.33
N TYR A 68 14.57 50.61 4.63
CA TYR A 68 13.87 51.64 5.37
C TYR A 68 14.26 53.04 4.90
N GLU A 69 15.55 53.37 4.90
CA GLU A 69 16.06 54.71 4.54
C GLU A 69 15.78 55.07 3.07
N GLU A 70 15.89 54.11 2.15
CA GLU A 70 15.73 54.38 0.71
C GLU A 70 14.25 54.44 0.27
N TYR A 71 13.38 53.58 0.82
CA TYR A 71 12.02 53.40 0.30
C TYR A 71 10.91 53.68 1.31
N ILE A 72 11.03 53.19 2.55
CA ILE A 72 9.90 53.21 3.52
C ILE A 72 9.81 54.54 4.26
N GLU A 73 10.92 55.06 4.79
CA GLU A 73 10.96 56.33 5.51
C GLU A 73 10.49 57.49 4.62
N PRO A 74 11.02 57.68 3.39
CA PRO A 74 10.57 58.76 2.51
C PRO A 74 9.06 58.69 2.20
N PHE A 75 8.52 57.48 2.01
CA PHE A 75 7.10 57.26 1.78
C PHE A 75 6.26 57.62 3.02
N THR A 76 6.64 57.11 4.19
CA THR A 76 5.91 57.33 5.43
C THR A 76 5.98 58.79 5.90
N ASP A 77 7.08 59.49 5.65
CA ASP A 77 7.20 60.93 5.90
C ASP A 77 6.36 61.78 4.94
N LYS A 78 6.26 61.38 3.67
CA LYS A 78 5.29 61.97 2.74
C LYS A 78 3.85 61.75 3.20
N LEU A 79 3.52 60.59 3.76
CA LEU A 79 2.19 60.32 4.32
C LEU A 79 1.89 61.20 5.54
N LYS A 80 2.86 61.44 6.43
CA LYS A 80 2.67 62.32 7.62
C LYS A 80 2.37 63.77 7.22
N ASN A 81 2.97 64.25 6.12
CA ASN A 81 2.90 65.65 5.69
C ASN A 81 1.87 65.93 4.57
N THR A 82 1.04 64.94 4.21
CA THR A 82 0.07 65.09 3.12
C THR A 82 -1.25 65.72 3.54
N THR A 83 -1.93 66.34 2.57
CA THR A 83 -3.33 66.81 2.70
C THR A 83 -4.30 66.01 1.81
N ALA A 84 -3.83 64.91 1.20
CA ALA A 84 -4.64 64.06 0.35
C ALA A 84 -5.81 63.42 1.14
N ASP A 85 -7.00 63.37 0.52
CA ASP A 85 -8.15 62.68 1.09
C ASP A 85 -8.09 61.19 0.78
N TRP A 86 -7.70 60.39 1.78
CA TRP A 86 -7.61 58.95 1.64
C TRP A 86 -8.98 58.25 1.63
N ARG A 87 -10.04 58.83 2.22
CA ARG A 87 -11.32 58.11 2.41
C ARG A 87 -12.00 57.71 1.10
N SER A 88 -11.71 58.44 0.02
CA SER A 88 -12.22 58.20 -1.32
C SER A 88 -11.20 57.56 -2.27
N ALA A 89 -9.99 57.24 -1.80
CA ALA A 89 -8.86 56.77 -2.61
C ALA A 89 -8.88 55.27 -2.94
N GLY A 90 -10.07 54.65 -3.02
CA GLY A 90 -10.25 53.25 -3.42
C GLY A 90 -9.40 52.27 -2.56
N PRO A 91 -8.53 51.44 -3.17
CA PRO A 91 -7.67 50.50 -2.44
C PRO A 91 -6.74 51.14 -1.39
N LEU A 92 -6.49 52.45 -1.47
CA LEU A 92 -5.67 53.21 -0.52
C LEU A 92 -6.46 53.75 0.67
N ALA A 93 -7.77 53.49 0.77
CA ALA A 93 -8.60 54.09 1.81
C ALA A 93 -8.16 53.77 3.25
N PHE A 94 -7.47 52.65 3.45
CA PHE A 94 -6.89 52.28 4.74
C PHE A 94 -5.85 53.29 5.26
N LEU A 95 -5.20 54.06 4.37
CA LEU A 95 -4.21 55.09 4.73
C LEU A 95 -4.81 56.22 5.58
N ALA A 96 -6.13 56.39 5.59
CA ALA A 96 -6.81 57.35 6.46
C ALA A 96 -6.58 57.08 7.97
N SER A 97 -6.30 55.82 8.32
CA SER A 97 -6.09 55.37 9.71
C SER A 97 -4.80 54.58 9.93
N TRP A 98 -4.08 54.26 8.85
CA TRP A 98 -2.86 53.46 8.92
C TRP A 98 -1.73 54.25 9.59
N LYS A 99 -0.89 53.53 10.33
CA LYS A 99 0.33 54.05 10.95
C LYS A 99 1.46 53.06 10.71
N THR A 100 2.65 53.56 10.41
CA THR A 100 3.83 52.70 10.25
C THR A 100 4.06 51.86 11.51
N PRO A 101 4.31 50.54 11.37
CA PRO A 101 4.75 49.68 12.48
C PRO A 101 6.26 49.80 12.75
N ILE A 102 7.00 50.50 11.90
CA ILE A 102 8.46 50.51 11.89
C ILE A 102 8.92 51.85 12.43
N THR A 103 9.87 51.81 13.36
CA THR A 103 10.51 52.98 13.97
C THR A 103 12.02 52.81 13.91
N ASP A 104 12.76 53.92 13.94
CA ASP A 104 14.22 53.93 13.87
C ASP A 104 14.88 53.13 15.03
N GLU A 105 14.18 53.01 16.17
CA GLU A 105 14.67 52.32 17.37
C GLU A 105 14.69 50.80 17.22
N GLU A 106 13.83 50.23 16.38
CA GLU A 106 13.64 48.79 16.20
C GLU A 106 14.21 48.28 14.86
N LEU A 107 14.89 49.13 14.08
CA LEU A 107 15.52 48.70 12.82
C LEU A 107 16.52 47.58 13.09
N GLU A 108 16.57 46.60 12.18
CA GLU A 108 17.40 45.39 12.31
C GLU A 108 17.06 44.45 13.48
N ASP A 109 16.14 44.82 14.38
CA ASP A 109 15.77 43.97 15.50
C ASP A 109 15.00 42.73 15.06
N LEU A 110 15.24 41.61 15.75
CA LEU A 110 14.53 40.36 15.52
C LEU A 110 13.10 40.45 16.04
N THR A 111 12.13 40.25 15.15
CA THR A 111 10.70 40.25 15.52
C THR A 111 10.33 39.06 16.41
N SER A 112 9.19 39.17 17.10
CA SER A 112 8.63 38.04 17.86
C SER A 112 8.30 36.85 16.96
N VAL A 113 7.84 37.11 15.73
CA VAL A 113 7.60 36.07 14.71
C VAL A 113 8.92 35.40 14.33
N GLY A 114 9.97 36.17 14.04
CA GLY A 114 11.28 35.63 13.71
C GLY A 114 11.88 34.74 14.80
N ARG A 115 11.73 35.11 16.08
CA ARG A 115 12.13 34.25 17.21
C ARG A 115 11.38 32.90 17.18
N LEU A 116 10.06 32.94 16.97
CA LEU A 116 9.23 31.74 16.90
C LEU A 116 9.58 30.87 15.69
N GLU A 117 9.82 31.47 14.52
CA GLU A 117 10.22 30.75 13.31
C GLU A 117 11.56 30.04 13.51
N SER A 118 12.55 30.73 14.08
CA SER A 118 13.87 30.13 14.37
C SER A 118 13.78 29.00 15.40
N TYR A 119 12.94 29.16 16.44
CA TYR A 119 12.64 28.10 17.40
C TYR A 119 12.03 26.87 16.73
N LYS A 120 11.01 27.08 15.87
CA LYS A 120 10.37 25.98 15.12
C LYS A 120 11.37 25.25 14.23
N LEU A 121 12.24 25.97 13.52
CA LEU A 121 13.31 25.36 12.73
C LEU A 121 14.21 24.46 13.59
N GLY A 122 14.52 24.87 14.83
CA GLY A 122 15.23 24.03 15.81
C GLY A 122 14.51 22.71 16.09
N VAL A 123 13.20 22.78 16.36
CA VAL A 123 12.34 21.61 16.59
C VAL A 123 12.29 20.71 15.35
N ASP A 124 12.12 21.30 14.17
CA ASP A 124 12.02 20.56 12.91
C ASP A 124 13.32 19.82 12.59
N VAL A 125 14.47 20.46 12.79
CA VAL A 125 15.80 19.82 12.65
C VAL A 125 15.96 18.67 13.66
N ARG A 126 15.48 18.83 14.89
CA ARG A 126 15.51 17.74 15.90
C ARG A 126 14.67 16.54 15.47
N LEU A 127 13.46 16.79 14.96
CA LEU A 127 12.54 15.75 14.50
C LEU A 127 13.03 15.08 13.22
N ARG A 128 13.70 15.82 12.33
CA ARG A 128 14.30 15.29 11.09
C ARG A 128 15.45 14.33 11.40
N TYR A 129 16.19 14.55 12.48
CA TYR A 129 17.40 13.78 12.80
C TYR A 129 17.38 13.14 14.20
N PRO A 130 16.46 12.20 14.47
CA PRO A 130 16.33 11.60 15.80
C PRO A 130 17.59 10.84 16.25
N GLY A 131 18.37 10.32 15.30
CA GLY A 131 19.62 9.59 15.55
C GLY A 131 20.86 10.48 15.75
N LEU A 132 20.79 11.77 15.42
CA LEU A 132 21.92 12.68 15.60
C LEU A 132 21.91 13.25 17.03
N LYS A 133 23.10 13.41 17.61
CA LYS A 133 23.27 14.02 18.92
C LYS A 133 23.14 15.53 18.82
N ASP A 134 22.65 16.14 19.90
CA ASP A 134 22.65 17.59 20.06
C ASP A 134 24.07 18.15 19.78
N PRO A 135 24.18 19.22 18.98
CA PRO A 135 25.48 19.77 18.61
C PRO A 135 26.16 20.37 19.83
N LYS A 136 27.48 20.20 19.94
CA LYS A 136 28.24 20.87 21.00
C LYS A 136 28.33 22.37 20.75
N LYS A 137 28.43 22.76 19.47
CA LYS A 137 28.58 24.15 19.04
C LYS A 137 27.61 24.49 17.92
N VAL A 138 27.05 25.69 18.01
CA VAL A 138 26.33 26.38 16.93
C VAL A 138 27.03 27.72 16.72
N TRP A 139 27.38 28.03 15.47
CA TRP A 139 28.09 29.25 15.13
C TRP A 139 27.12 30.35 14.68
N THR A 140 27.43 31.59 14.97
CA THR A 140 26.66 32.75 14.51
C THR A 140 27.60 33.90 14.19
N SER A 141 27.23 34.76 13.25
CA SER A 141 27.85 36.09 13.15
C SER A 141 27.53 36.93 14.40
N THR A 142 28.14 38.11 14.54
CA THR A 142 28.04 38.93 15.75
C THR A 142 26.88 39.92 15.78
N ALA A 143 26.12 40.06 14.70
CA ALA A 143 24.92 40.89 14.71
C ALA A 143 23.85 40.35 15.67
N GLU A 144 23.14 41.23 16.38
CA GLU A 144 22.16 40.81 17.38
C GLU A 144 21.06 39.92 16.79
N ARG A 145 20.54 40.25 15.60
CA ARG A 145 19.54 39.43 14.89
C ARG A 145 20.00 38.01 14.59
N THR A 146 21.27 37.79 14.24
CA THR A 146 21.81 36.44 13.97
C THR A 146 22.03 35.70 15.28
N GLU A 147 22.56 36.39 16.30
CA GLU A 147 22.75 35.85 17.64
C GLU A 147 21.45 35.39 18.31
N LEU A 148 20.39 36.20 18.24
CA LEU A 148 19.07 35.87 18.79
C LEU A 148 18.37 34.78 17.99
N SER A 149 18.55 34.75 16.66
CA SER A 149 18.05 33.66 15.82
C SER A 149 18.71 32.34 16.22
N ALA A 150 20.04 32.33 16.36
CA ALA A 150 20.80 31.16 16.79
C ALA A 150 20.38 30.68 18.19
N THR A 151 20.21 31.60 19.15
CA THR A 151 19.73 31.26 20.50
C THR A 151 18.35 30.62 20.44
N SER A 152 17.39 31.21 19.72
CA SER A 152 16.02 30.68 19.59
C SER A 152 16.03 29.29 18.94
N PHE A 153 16.87 29.07 17.93
CA PHE A 153 17.05 27.76 17.30
C PHE A 153 17.62 26.73 18.27
N ILE A 154 18.64 27.08 19.06
CA ILE A 154 19.21 26.18 20.08
C ILE A 154 18.15 25.77 21.11
N GLU A 155 17.30 26.70 21.54
CA GLU A 155 16.19 26.43 22.47
C GLU A 155 15.14 25.47 21.89
N GLY A 156 14.90 25.50 20.57
CA GLY A 156 14.03 24.55 19.90
C GLY A 156 14.66 23.19 19.62
N LEU A 157 15.98 23.18 19.36
CA LEU A 157 16.73 21.98 18.98
C LEU A 157 17.07 21.09 20.18
N SER A 158 17.58 21.69 21.25
CA SER A 158 18.22 20.95 22.35
C SER A 158 17.32 20.88 23.58
N THR A 159 17.21 19.67 24.14
CA THR A 159 16.58 19.45 25.45
C THR A 159 17.57 19.62 26.62
N SER A 160 18.84 19.88 26.32
CA SER A 160 19.92 20.03 27.30
C SER A 160 20.65 21.37 27.14
N ASN A 161 21.15 21.94 28.24
CA ASN A 161 21.91 23.20 28.22
C ASN A 161 23.37 23.04 27.75
N ASN A 162 23.68 22.02 26.95
CA ASN A 162 25.05 21.64 26.60
C ASN A 162 25.54 22.19 25.25
N THR A 163 24.66 22.85 24.47
CA THR A 163 25.04 23.45 23.18
C THR A 163 25.57 24.87 23.40
N GLU A 164 26.83 25.10 23.05
CA GLU A 164 27.49 26.41 23.11
C GLU A 164 27.20 27.22 21.83
N ARG A 165 26.74 28.48 22.01
CA ARG A 165 26.66 29.45 20.91
C ARG A 165 28.01 30.14 20.74
N VAL A 166 28.63 29.98 19.57
CA VAL A 166 29.94 30.53 19.23
C VAL A 166 29.80 31.70 18.27
N SER A 167 30.07 32.91 18.75
CA SER A 167 30.02 34.12 17.93
C SER A 167 31.30 34.33 17.13
N VAL A 168 31.17 34.47 15.81
CA VAL A 168 32.24 34.69 14.84
C VAL A 168 32.20 36.17 14.46
N ARG A 169 33.23 36.92 14.87
CA ARG A 169 33.31 38.36 14.61
C ARG A 169 33.28 38.69 13.12
N GLU A 170 32.42 39.64 12.77
CA GLU A 170 32.29 40.30 11.47
C GLU A 170 33.45 41.30 11.28
N ASP A 171 34.59 40.80 10.81
CA ASP A 171 35.83 41.58 10.62
C ASP A 171 36.49 41.23 9.28
N PRO A 172 36.70 42.23 8.39
CA PRO A 172 37.37 42.03 7.10
C PRO A 172 38.72 41.30 7.20
N ALA A 173 39.46 41.46 8.30
CA ALA A 173 40.76 40.83 8.49
C ALA A 173 40.69 39.29 8.61
N ARG A 174 39.52 38.72 8.86
CA ARG A 174 39.33 37.26 8.95
C ARG A 174 39.31 36.56 7.59
N GLY A 175 39.06 37.30 6.50
CA GLY A 175 38.96 36.73 5.16
C GLY A 175 37.98 35.56 5.09
N ALA A 176 38.48 34.39 4.70
CA ALA A 176 37.66 33.18 4.50
C ALA A 176 37.26 32.45 5.80
N ASP A 177 37.91 32.72 6.93
CA ASP A 177 37.55 32.16 8.23
C ASP A 177 36.47 33.03 8.90
N SER A 178 35.32 33.14 8.24
CA SER A 178 34.24 34.05 8.60
C SER A 178 32.87 33.50 8.19
N LEU A 179 31.82 33.95 8.87
CA LEU A 179 30.42 33.79 8.43
C LEU A 179 29.93 34.99 7.59
N THR A 180 30.80 35.96 7.35
CA THR A 180 30.58 37.15 6.51
C THR A 180 31.77 37.39 5.56
N PRO A 181 32.21 36.40 4.75
CA PRO A 181 33.43 36.51 3.95
C PRO A 181 33.41 37.64 2.92
N TYR A 182 32.23 38.16 2.57
CA TYR A 182 32.03 39.30 1.68
C TYR A 182 32.53 40.62 2.26
N GLU A 183 32.58 40.78 3.58
CA GLU A 183 33.17 41.97 4.23
C GLU A 183 34.68 42.07 4.00
N GLY A 184 35.35 40.92 3.88
CA GLY A 184 36.78 40.83 3.60
C GLY A 184 37.14 40.82 2.12
N CYS A 185 36.16 40.90 1.21
CA CYS A 185 36.38 40.78 -0.24
C CYS A 185 36.41 42.16 -0.93
N PRO A 186 37.58 42.67 -1.37
CA PRO A 186 37.67 44.01 -1.96
C PRO A 186 36.92 44.18 -3.29
N LYS A 187 36.55 43.07 -3.94
CA LYS A 187 35.80 43.05 -5.20
C LYS A 187 34.29 42.96 -5.00
N TYR A 188 33.84 42.67 -3.78
CA TYR A 188 32.42 42.65 -3.46
C TYR A 188 31.97 44.07 -3.11
N SER A 189 30.73 44.41 -3.49
CA SER A 189 30.09 45.66 -3.11
C SER A 189 28.61 45.39 -2.89
N SER A 190 28.08 45.84 -1.75
CA SER A 190 26.66 45.69 -1.40
C SER A 190 25.73 46.42 -2.38
N SER A 191 26.22 47.44 -3.10
CA SER A 191 25.43 48.19 -4.07
C SER A 191 25.39 47.55 -5.46
N PHE A 192 26.18 46.50 -5.73
CA PHE A 192 26.23 45.87 -7.04
C PHE A 192 24.87 45.26 -7.39
N GLY A 193 24.36 45.55 -8.59
CA GLY A 193 22.98 45.19 -9.01
C GLY A 193 21.95 46.31 -8.86
N SER A 194 22.21 47.35 -8.07
CA SER A 194 21.25 48.44 -7.83
C SER A 194 20.92 49.22 -9.10
N GLU A 195 21.92 49.47 -9.95
CA GLU A 195 21.71 50.18 -11.23
C GLU A 195 20.81 49.37 -12.17
N GLN A 196 21.08 48.07 -12.29
CA GLN A 196 20.34 47.14 -13.14
C GLN A 196 18.88 47.01 -12.67
N SER A 197 18.69 46.82 -11.35
CA SER A 197 17.39 46.76 -10.70
C SER A 197 16.59 48.07 -10.92
N SER A 198 17.24 49.21 -10.74
CA SER A 198 16.63 50.54 -10.93
C SER A 198 16.14 50.79 -12.35
N GLN A 199 16.81 50.24 -13.37
CA GLN A 199 16.35 50.34 -14.76
C GLN A 199 15.01 49.62 -14.97
N TYR A 200 14.88 48.41 -14.41
CA TYR A 200 13.63 47.65 -14.48
C TYR A 200 12.55 48.29 -13.60
N MET A 201 12.91 48.78 -12.40
CA MET A 201 12.02 49.48 -11.47
C MET A 201 11.27 50.64 -12.14
N LYS A 202 12.00 51.52 -12.83
CA LYS A 202 11.40 52.66 -13.56
C LYS A 202 10.40 52.24 -14.64
N THR A 203 10.56 51.02 -15.17
CA THR A 203 9.71 50.48 -16.23
C THR A 203 8.39 49.96 -15.66
N TYR A 204 8.43 49.09 -14.64
CA TYR A 204 7.22 48.44 -14.14
C TYR A 204 6.36 49.34 -13.23
N THR A 205 7.00 50.28 -12.51
CA THR A 205 6.27 51.19 -11.59
C THR A 205 5.49 52.29 -12.32
N LYS A 206 5.88 52.64 -13.55
CA LYS A 206 5.23 53.71 -14.33
C LYS A 206 3.70 53.57 -14.48
N PRO A 207 3.14 52.42 -14.91
CA PRO A 207 1.68 52.25 -14.95
C PRO A 207 1.02 52.25 -13.56
N ILE A 208 1.74 51.78 -12.53
CA ILE A 208 1.25 51.78 -11.14
C ILE A 208 1.09 53.22 -10.65
N ILE A 209 2.13 54.05 -10.82
CA ILE A 209 2.11 55.47 -10.42
C ILE A 209 0.93 56.21 -11.08
N ALA A 210 0.68 55.97 -12.38
CA ALA A 210 -0.46 56.58 -13.06
C ALA A 210 -1.79 56.18 -12.41
N ARG A 211 -1.98 54.88 -12.10
CA ARG A 211 -3.19 54.39 -11.43
C ARG A 211 -3.34 54.95 -10.01
N LEU A 212 -2.26 55.01 -9.23
CA LEU A 212 -2.30 55.54 -7.86
C LEU A 212 -2.57 57.06 -7.87
N HIS A 213 -2.02 57.79 -8.84
CA HIS A 213 -2.32 59.21 -9.01
C HIS A 213 -3.80 59.46 -9.35
N ASP A 214 -4.41 58.64 -10.21
CA ASP A 214 -5.84 58.72 -10.49
C ASP A 214 -6.71 58.45 -9.25
N ALA A 215 -6.27 57.55 -8.37
CA ALA A 215 -6.95 57.23 -7.12
C ALA A 215 -6.77 58.30 -6.03
N ALA A 216 -5.60 58.95 -5.96
CA ALA A 216 -5.29 60.00 -5.00
C ALA A 216 -4.51 61.16 -5.65
N PRO A 217 -5.18 62.06 -6.41
CA PRO A 217 -4.51 63.13 -7.17
C PRO A 217 -3.73 64.13 -6.30
N GLY A 218 -4.10 64.24 -5.02
CA GLY A 218 -3.42 65.11 -4.04
C GLY A 218 -2.12 64.54 -3.48
N PHE A 219 -1.72 63.34 -3.88
CA PHE A 219 -0.47 62.69 -3.45
C PHE A 219 0.44 62.43 -4.66
N ASN A 220 1.72 62.81 -4.53
CA ASN A 220 2.71 62.64 -5.59
C ASN A 220 3.51 61.35 -5.39
N PHE A 221 3.08 60.27 -6.05
CA PHE A 221 3.73 58.96 -5.99
C PHE A 221 5.01 58.91 -6.85
N THR A 222 6.10 58.38 -6.28
CA THR A 222 7.35 58.05 -6.98
C THR A 222 7.48 56.54 -7.22
N ALA A 223 8.50 56.12 -7.97
CA ALA A 223 8.83 54.69 -8.11
C ALA A 223 9.24 54.09 -6.76
N ASP A 224 9.99 54.85 -5.98
CA ASP A 224 10.45 54.45 -4.64
C ASP A 224 9.28 54.29 -3.67
N ASP A 225 8.22 55.12 -3.79
CA ASP A 225 6.98 54.93 -3.01
C ASP A 225 6.31 53.60 -3.32
N VAL A 226 6.22 53.23 -4.60
CA VAL A 226 5.62 51.96 -5.01
C VAL A 226 6.40 50.79 -4.41
N VAL A 227 7.74 50.85 -4.48
CA VAL A 227 8.62 49.85 -3.86
C VAL A 227 8.43 49.83 -2.34
N GLY A 228 8.44 50.98 -1.66
CA GLY A 228 8.25 51.07 -0.21
C GLY A 228 6.90 50.52 0.24
N MET A 229 5.83 50.80 -0.52
CA MET A 229 4.51 50.19 -0.30
C MET A 229 4.54 48.67 -0.47
N GLN A 230 5.21 48.16 -1.49
CA GLN A 230 5.36 46.72 -1.70
C GLN A 230 6.24 46.07 -0.62
N GLN A 231 7.27 46.76 -0.13
CA GLN A 231 8.12 46.28 0.96
C GLN A 231 7.38 46.23 2.30
N LEU A 232 6.49 47.20 2.56
CA LEU A 232 5.63 47.20 3.73
C LEU A 232 4.75 45.94 3.80
N CYS A 233 4.37 45.33 2.67
CA CYS A 233 3.64 44.05 2.70
C CYS A 233 4.41 42.96 3.48
N GLY A 234 5.72 42.81 3.27
CA GLY A 234 6.55 41.81 3.96
C GLY A 234 6.82 42.20 5.42
N TYR A 235 7.40 43.37 5.62
CA TYR A 235 7.81 43.84 6.95
C TYR A 235 6.64 44.01 7.92
N GLU A 236 5.55 44.65 7.49
CA GLU A 236 4.38 44.81 8.37
C GLU A 236 3.73 43.46 8.68
N THR A 237 3.76 42.50 7.76
CA THR A 237 3.19 41.17 8.01
C THR A 237 3.95 40.42 9.10
N VAL A 238 5.28 40.48 9.14
CA VAL A 238 6.06 39.82 10.22
C VAL A 238 5.98 40.56 11.56
N ILE A 239 5.56 41.84 11.56
CA ILE A 239 5.35 42.61 12.78
C ILE A 239 3.92 42.46 13.33
N ARG A 240 2.90 42.54 12.44
CA ARG A 240 1.47 42.61 12.80
C ARG A 240 0.66 41.35 12.47
N GLY A 241 1.24 40.38 11.76
CA GLY A 241 0.59 39.18 11.26
C GLY A 241 -0.17 39.36 9.94
N SER A 242 -0.36 40.60 9.47
CA SER A 242 -0.94 40.91 8.16
C SER A 242 -0.61 42.35 7.76
N SER A 243 -0.62 42.65 6.46
CA SER A 243 -0.48 44.01 5.95
C SER A 243 -1.55 44.32 4.89
N PRO A 244 -2.22 45.49 4.98
CA PRO A 244 -3.12 45.94 3.91
C PRO A 244 -2.40 46.20 2.58
N PHE A 245 -1.08 46.44 2.61
CA PHE A 245 -0.29 46.59 1.39
C PHE A 245 -0.17 45.30 0.58
N CYS A 246 -0.44 44.14 1.17
CA CYS A 246 -0.50 42.85 0.46
C CYS A 246 -1.78 42.66 -0.37
N SER A 247 -2.72 43.62 -0.37
CA SER A 247 -3.98 43.45 -1.09
C SER A 247 -3.79 43.38 -2.61
N LEU A 248 -4.42 42.40 -3.25
CA LEU A 248 -4.47 42.29 -4.72
C LEU A 248 -5.34 43.38 -5.38
N ASP A 249 -6.16 44.07 -4.59
CA ASP A 249 -6.87 45.26 -5.05
C ASP A 249 -5.94 46.48 -5.17
N LEU A 250 -4.83 46.50 -4.43
CA LEU A 250 -3.83 47.57 -4.48
C LEU A 250 -2.78 47.31 -5.56
N PHE A 251 -2.18 46.12 -5.56
CA PHE A 251 -1.21 45.66 -6.55
C PHE A 251 -1.66 44.33 -7.15
N SER A 252 -1.82 44.30 -8.46
CA SER A 252 -2.21 43.09 -9.19
C SER A 252 -1.12 42.02 -9.12
N GLN A 253 -1.50 40.77 -9.41
CA GLN A 253 -0.58 39.64 -9.51
C GLN A 253 0.65 39.94 -10.41
N ASN A 254 0.44 40.56 -11.58
CA ASN A 254 1.55 40.87 -12.49
C ASN A 254 2.50 41.94 -11.91
N GLU A 255 1.99 42.85 -11.08
CA GLU A 255 2.81 43.89 -10.45
C GLU A 255 3.65 43.33 -9.31
N TRP A 256 3.13 42.33 -8.59
CA TRP A 256 3.92 41.54 -7.65
C TRP A 256 4.99 40.69 -8.34
N LEU A 257 4.67 40.05 -9.47
CA LEU A 257 5.67 39.34 -10.27
C LEU A 257 6.75 40.28 -10.83
N SER A 258 6.39 41.53 -11.15
CA SER A 258 7.38 42.55 -11.50
C SER A 258 8.23 43.00 -10.31
N PHE A 259 7.66 43.15 -9.12
CA PHE A 259 8.43 43.43 -7.90
C PHE A 259 9.41 42.31 -7.57
N GLU A 260 8.97 41.05 -7.66
CA GLU A 260 9.84 39.88 -7.51
C GLU A 260 10.99 39.95 -8.53
N TYR A 261 10.68 40.19 -9.81
CA TYR A 261 11.69 40.22 -10.87
C TYR A 261 12.69 41.39 -10.71
N MET A 262 12.25 42.54 -10.22
CA MET A 262 13.13 43.65 -9.85
C MET A 262 14.16 43.21 -8.80
N ASN A 263 13.69 42.56 -7.73
CA ASN A 263 14.56 42.02 -6.69
C ASN A 263 15.45 40.88 -7.22
N ASP A 264 14.95 40.06 -8.13
CA ASP A 264 15.75 39.01 -8.75
C ASP A 264 16.91 39.58 -9.55
N ILE A 265 16.70 40.67 -10.29
CA ILE A 265 17.79 41.39 -10.95
C ILE A 265 18.80 41.86 -9.91
N MET A 266 18.34 42.51 -8.84
CA MET A 266 19.22 43.01 -7.79
C MET A 266 20.10 41.89 -7.23
N TYR A 267 19.49 40.82 -6.73
CA TYR A 267 20.22 39.72 -6.10
C TYR A 267 21.00 38.85 -7.09
N PHE A 268 20.56 38.75 -8.34
CA PHE A 268 21.30 38.07 -9.40
C PHE A 268 22.64 38.76 -9.65
N TYR A 269 22.64 40.09 -9.73
CA TYR A 269 23.86 40.87 -9.89
C TYR A 269 24.60 41.06 -8.57
N ASN A 270 23.97 41.04 -7.40
CA ASN A 270 24.66 41.27 -6.13
C ASN A 270 25.41 40.02 -5.64
N THR A 271 24.66 38.96 -5.34
CA THR A 271 25.13 37.72 -4.70
C THR A 271 24.95 36.49 -5.60
N GLY A 272 24.42 36.68 -6.80
CA GLY A 272 24.14 35.63 -7.78
C GLY A 272 25.19 35.50 -8.89
N TYR A 273 24.77 34.84 -9.98
CA TYR A 273 25.64 34.56 -11.13
C TYR A 273 26.08 35.79 -11.93
N GLY A 274 25.40 36.93 -11.77
CA GLY A 274 25.80 38.19 -12.39
C GLY A 274 27.07 38.79 -11.82
N ASN A 275 27.52 38.29 -10.65
CA ASN A 275 28.76 38.70 -10.00
C ASN A 275 29.80 37.58 -9.99
N GLN A 276 30.97 37.87 -10.57
CA GLN A 276 32.05 36.90 -10.73
C GLN A 276 32.65 36.43 -9.40
N VAL A 277 32.48 37.17 -8.30
CA VAL A 277 33.01 36.77 -6.99
C VAL A 277 32.02 35.95 -6.16
N SER A 278 30.74 35.85 -6.52
CA SER A 278 29.72 35.17 -5.71
C SER A 278 30.12 33.74 -5.35
N GLY A 279 30.45 32.90 -6.33
CA GLY A 279 30.87 31.52 -6.04
C GLY A 279 32.13 31.44 -5.15
N VAL A 280 33.05 32.41 -5.28
CA VAL A 280 34.27 32.49 -4.46
C VAL A 280 33.93 32.85 -3.01
N LEU A 281 32.91 33.67 -2.77
CA LEU A 281 32.45 34.06 -1.44
C LEU A 281 31.76 32.92 -0.69
N GLY A 282 30.98 32.09 -1.40
CA GLY A 282 30.29 30.95 -0.79
C GLY A 282 31.18 29.71 -0.58
N PHE A 283 32.25 29.58 -1.37
CA PHE A 283 33.12 28.40 -1.36
C PHE A 283 33.76 28.08 0.02
N PRO A 284 34.24 29.05 0.83
CA PRO A 284 34.81 28.76 2.15
C PRO A 284 33.88 27.98 3.06
N TRP A 285 32.62 28.39 3.20
CA TRP A 285 31.65 27.70 4.04
C TRP A 285 31.33 26.30 3.49
N LEU A 286 31.16 26.18 2.17
CA LEU A 286 30.92 24.90 1.50
C LEU A 286 32.09 23.92 1.71
N ASN A 287 33.33 24.40 1.56
CA ASN A 287 34.53 23.60 1.74
C ASN A 287 34.71 23.15 3.21
N ALA A 288 34.50 24.07 4.16
CA ALA A 288 34.58 23.76 5.60
C ALA A 288 33.51 22.73 6.02
N SER A 289 32.26 22.94 5.60
CA SER A 289 31.15 22.03 5.90
C SER A 289 31.34 20.66 5.27
N THR A 290 31.79 20.60 4.02
CA THR A 290 32.10 19.33 3.34
C THR A 290 33.22 18.57 4.07
N SER A 291 34.29 19.28 4.46
CA SER A 291 35.39 18.69 5.24
C SER A 291 34.90 18.13 6.59
N ALA A 292 34.02 18.86 7.28
CA ALA A 292 33.43 18.41 8.55
C ALA A 292 32.53 17.17 8.36
N LEU A 293 31.67 17.18 7.34
CA LEU A 293 30.79 16.06 7.01
C LEU A 293 31.59 14.80 6.65
N LEU A 294 32.69 14.93 5.91
CA LEU A 294 33.51 13.80 5.45
C LEU A 294 34.55 13.31 6.47
N SER A 295 34.79 14.03 7.58
CA SER A 295 35.77 13.64 8.60
C SER A 295 35.61 12.20 9.11
N GLU A 296 36.70 11.47 9.33
CA GLU A 296 36.61 10.12 9.92
C GLU A 296 36.25 10.16 11.41
N ASN A 297 36.75 11.16 12.13
CA ASN A 297 36.55 11.35 13.56
C ASN A 297 35.91 12.72 13.83
N PRO A 298 34.58 12.86 13.68
CA PRO A 298 33.90 14.14 13.84
C PRO A 298 33.74 14.51 15.32
N ASP A 299 33.86 15.80 15.64
CA ASP A 299 33.61 16.30 16.99
C ASP A 299 32.12 16.41 17.34
N GLN A 300 31.26 16.56 16.33
CA GLN A 300 29.80 16.59 16.40
C GLN A 300 29.17 16.07 15.10
N SER A 301 27.91 15.64 15.14
CA SER A 301 27.20 15.09 13.97
C SER A 301 26.30 16.10 13.25
N LEU A 302 25.98 17.21 13.90
CA LEU A 302 25.17 18.29 13.37
C LEU A 302 25.97 19.58 13.45
N TYR A 303 26.10 20.32 12.36
CA TYR A 303 26.82 21.60 12.27
C TYR A 303 25.83 22.67 11.85
N VAL A 304 25.73 23.77 12.60
CA VAL A 304 24.75 24.84 12.30
C VAL A 304 25.44 26.19 12.38
N SER A 305 25.25 27.02 11.37
CA SER A 305 25.83 28.36 11.27
C SER A 305 24.76 29.40 10.93
N PHE A 306 24.71 30.50 11.67
CA PHE A 306 23.81 31.64 11.41
C PHE A 306 24.56 32.82 10.77
N THR A 307 23.99 33.41 9.73
CA THR A 307 24.59 34.48 8.92
C THR A 307 23.52 35.45 8.38
N HIS A 308 23.94 36.39 7.54
CA HIS A 308 23.10 37.38 6.86
C HIS A 308 22.62 36.91 5.49
N ARG A 309 21.81 37.74 4.83
CA ARG A 309 21.17 37.42 3.53
C ARG A 309 22.17 37.19 2.40
N GLU A 310 23.38 37.72 2.50
CA GLU A 310 24.39 37.74 1.45
C GLU A 310 25.06 36.37 1.27
N LEU A 311 25.34 35.63 2.35
CA LEU A 311 26.14 34.40 2.27
C LEU A 311 25.37 33.20 1.67
N PRO A 312 24.12 32.86 2.05
CA PRO A 312 23.43 31.68 1.51
C PRO A 312 23.32 31.67 -0.04
N PRO A 313 22.94 32.77 -0.73
CA PRO A 313 22.92 32.79 -2.19
C PRO A 313 24.29 32.54 -2.81
N THR A 314 25.37 33.03 -2.21
CA THR A 314 26.73 32.79 -2.71
C THR A 314 27.16 31.33 -2.58
N VAL A 315 26.70 30.63 -1.54
CA VAL A 315 26.89 29.16 -1.38
C VAL A 315 26.11 28.40 -2.45
N ILE A 316 24.88 28.82 -2.74
CA ILE A 316 24.07 28.27 -3.84
C ILE A 316 24.79 28.42 -5.19
N VAL A 317 25.37 29.59 -5.46
CA VAL A 317 26.19 29.82 -6.67
C VAL A 317 27.41 28.90 -6.70
N ALA A 318 28.10 28.73 -5.57
CA ALA A 318 29.26 27.84 -5.45
C ALA A 318 28.91 26.36 -5.71
N LEU A 319 27.69 25.94 -5.37
CA LEU A 319 27.13 24.61 -5.68
C LEU A 319 26.68 24.45 -7.14
N GLY A 320 26.60 25.54 -7.92
CA GLY A 320 26.13 25.49 -9.30
C GLY A 320 24.61 25.40 -9.46
N LEU A 321 23.84 25.71 -8.41
CA LEU A 321 22.37 25.60 -8.40
C LEU A 321 21.67 26.88 -8.88
N PHE A 322 20.48 26.74 -9.46
CA PHE A 322 19.65 27.86 -9.98
C PHE A 322 20.32 28.74 -11.05
N ASN A 323 21.26 28.18 -11.82
CA ASN A 323 21.91 28.89 -12.91
C ASN A 323 21.02 28.99 -14.17
N ASN A 324 20.61 30.21 -14.54
CA ASN A 324 19.79 30.45 -15.73
C ASN A 324 20.45 30.01 -17.05
N SER A 325 21.77 30.08 -17.19
CA SER A 325 22.45 29.72 -18.45
C SER A 325 22.42 28.21 -18.71
N ALA A 326 22.37 27.40 -17.65
CA ALA A 326 22.23 25.95 -17.75
C ALA A 326 20.92 25.51 -18.43
N PHE A 327 19.89 26.39 -18.44
CA PHE A 327 18.57 26.10 -19.00
C PHE A 327 18.24 26.88 -20.28
N SER A 328 18.97 27.97 -20.57
CA SER A 328 18.70 28.86 -21.71
C SER A 328 19.68 28.74 -22.87
N GLY A 329 20.82 28.05 -22.69
CA GLY A 329 21.85 27.89 -23.73
C GLY A 329 22.57 29.18 -24.10
N ALA A 330 22.42 30.25 -23.31
CA ALA A 330 23.09 31.52 -23.53
C ALA A 330 24.53 31.49 -23.00
N ASP A 331 25.50 31.85 -23.84
CA ASP A 331 26.93 31.91 -23.47
C ASP A 331 27.24 33.01 -22.42
N ASN A 332 26.38 34.02 -22.30
CA ASN A 332 26.52 35.10 -21.34
C ASN A 332 25.40 35.05 -20.30
N VAL A 333 25.74 34.73 -19.05
CA VAL A 333 24.75 34.59 -17.98
C VAL A 333 23.97 35.88 -17.72
N ASN A 334 24.58 37.06 -17.96
CA ASN A 334 23.90 38.35 -17.76
C ASN A 334 22.75 38.58 -18.74
N THR A 335 22.77 37.98 -19.93
CA THR A 335 21.67 38.14 -20.90
C THR A 335 20.43 37.35 -20.50
N THR A 336 20.53 36.49 -19.49
CA THR A 336 19.41 35.68 -18.99
C THR A 336 18.45 36.45 -18.08
N MET A 337 18.85 37.65 -17.63
CA MET A 337 18.06 38.54 -16.77
C MET A 337 17.87 39.91 -17.47
N PRO A 338 17.08 39.99 -18.55
CA PRO A 338 16.83 41.24 -19.27
C PRO A 338 16.23 42.33 -18.35
N LEU A 339 16.65 43.59 -18.55
CA LEU A 339 16.30 44.72 -17.70
C LEU A 339 15.03 45.47 -18.14
N GLN A 340 14.39 45.03 -19.22
CA GLN A 340 13.20 45.70 -19.79
C GLN A 340 11.93 44.85 -19.70
N MET A 341 12.05 43.55 -19.43
CA MET A 341 10.91 42.63 -19.35
C MET A 341 11.22 41.44 -18.43
N PRO A 342 10.23 40.87 -17.73
CA PRO A 342 10.43 39.67 -16.92
C PRO A 342 10.86 38.47 -17.76
N ASN A 343 11.87 37.74 -17.27
CA ASN A 343 12.09 36.36 -17.65
C ASN A 343 11.25 35.44 -16.75
N TYR A 344 10.08 35.02 -17.22
CA TYR A 344 9.20 34.12 -16.46
C TYR A 344 9.76 32.69 -16.32
N GLY A 345 10.68 32.29 -17.20
CA GLY A 345 11.33 30.96 -17.18
C GLY A 345 12.65 30.91 -16.42
N ARG A 346 13.01 31.95 -15.66
CA ARG A 346 14.26 32.01 -14.90
C ARG A 346 14.28 30.95 -13.79
N ALA A 347 15.46 30.36 -13.58
CA ALA A 347 15.76 29.52 -12.44
C ALA A 347 16.11 30.36 -11.20
N TRP A 348 16.76 31.51 -11.39
CA TRP A 348 17.10 32.44 -10.32
C TRP A 348 15.87 33.24 -9.87
N LYS A 349 15.27 32.82 -8.74
CA LYS A 349 14.17 33.51 -8.06
C LYS A 349 14.55 33.77 -6.61
N SER A 350 14.86 35.02 -6.28
CA SER A 350 15.31 35.46 -4.97
C SER A 350 14.31 35.16 -3.85
N SER A 351 13.01 35.15 -4.15
CA SER A 351 11.93 34.74 -3.23
C SER A 351 12.04 33.29 -2.76
N GLN A 352 12.64 32.40 -3.57
CA GLN A 352 12.89 31.00 -3.21
C GLN A 352 14.31 30.77 -2.67
N ILE A 353 15.21 31.74 -2.86
CA ILE A 353 16.66 31.60 -2.58
C ILE A 353 17.05 32.29 -1.28
N LEU A 354 16.42 33.41 -0.92
CA LEU A 354 16.79 34.18 0.27
C LEU A 354 15.64 34.82 1.05
N PRO A 355 14.45 34.22 1.24
CA PRO A 355 13.47 34.72 2.24
C PRO A 355 14.06 34.79 3.65
N PHE A 356 13.33 35.37 4.62
CA PHE A 356 13.73 35.27 6.03
C PHE A 356 13.92 33.80 6.44
N LEU A 357 14.90 33.54 7.33
CA LEU A 357 15.22 32.20 7.81
C LEU A 357 15.58 31.16 6.72
N THR A 358 15.92 31.62 5.51
CA THR A 358 16.47 30.73 4.47
C THR A 358 17.57 29.86 5.05
N ASN A 359 17.47 28.57 4.80
CA ASN A 359 18.46 27.62 5.28
C ASN A 359 18.89 26.65 4.18
N ILE A 360 20.19 26.37 4.13
CA ILE A 360 20.81 25.40 3.24
C ILE A 360 21.27 24.24 4.11
N ALA A 361 20.75 23.05 3.84
CA ALA A 361 21.15 21.82 4.51
C ALA A 361 21.98 20.94 3.56
N ILE A 362 23.11 20.43 4.05
CA ILE A 362 23.92 19.40 3.38
C ILE A 362 23.97 18.17 4.27
N GLU A 363 23.48 17.05 3.76
CA GLU A 363 23.42 15.79 4.50
C GLU A 363 24.47 14.79 4.00
N ARG A 364 25.16 14.15 4.93
CA ARG A 364 25.96 12.96 4.64
C ARG A 364 25.15 11.72 4.98
N MET A 365 24.92 10.90 3.98
CA MET A 365 24.20 9.64 4.13
C MET A 365 25.16 8.45 4.06
N ALA A 366 24.85 7.40 4.81
CA ALA A 366 25.39 6.06 4.62
C ALA A 366 24.28 5.18 4.05
N CYS A 367 24.57 4.52 2.93
CA CYS A 367 23.61 3.71 2.19
C CYS A 367 24.16 2.27 2.11
N ASP A 368 23.67 1.41 3.00
CA ASP A 368 24.33 0.14 3.34
C ASP A 368 23.64 -1.06 2.67
N SER A 369 22.52 -0.82 1.97
CA SER A 369 21.74 -1.80 1.23
C SER A 369 21.03 -1.13 0.05
N TYR A 370 20.48 -1.92 -0.88
CA TYR A 370 19.50 -1.42 -1.87
C TYR A 370 18.20 -0.89 -1.23
N GLY A 371 18.13 -0.88 0.10
CA GLY A 371 17.23 -0.03 0.85
C GLY A 371 15.96 -0.66 1.33
N PHE A 372 15.89 -1.98 1.31
CA PHE A 372 14.70 -2.68 1.77
C PHE A 372 15.04 -3.50 3.00
N ALA A 373 14.43 -3.16 4.14
CA ALA A 373 14.33 -4.08 5.25
C ALA A 373 13.45 -5.27 4.84
N ALA A 374 13.65 -6.44 5.45
CA ALA A 374 12.80 -7.61 5.20
C ALA A 374 11.30 -7.32 5.47
N ASP A 375 11.00 -6.28 6.27
CA ASP A 375 9.65 -5.81 6.58
C ASP A 375 9.04 -4.91 5.47
N ASP A 376 9.82 -4.48 4.47
CA ASP A 376 9.35 -3.61 3.38
C ASP A 376 8.65 -4.37 2.24
N TYR A 377 8.81 -5.70 2.19
CA TYR A 377 8.09 -6.57 1.26
C TYR A 377 7.03 -7.39 2.00
N ARG A 378 5.78 -7.30 1.55
CA ARG A 378 4.68 -8.09 2.12
C ARG A 378 4.46 -9.36 1.33
N PHE A 379 4.42 -10.49 2.03
CA PHE A 379 4.07 -11.79 1.47
C PHE A 379 2.87 -12.41 2.18
N ASP A 380 1.75 -12.55 1.47
CA ASP A 380 0.61 -13.32 1.94
C ASP A 380 0.93 -14.83 1.84
N GLN A 381 1.22 -15.48 2.97
CA GLN A 381 1.61 -16.90 3.02
C GLN A 381 0.43 -17.90 2.89
N GLY A 382 -0.77 -17.38 2.61
CA GLY A 382 -2.00 -18.17 2.54
C GLY A 382 -2.75 -17.95 1.22
N PRO A 383 -4.06 -17.67 1.26
CA PRO A 383 -4.84 -17.39 0.06
C PRO A 383 -4.41 -16.06 -0.59
N SER A 384 -4.45 -16.01 -1.93
CA SER A 384 -4.23 -14.78 -2.72
C SER A 384 -5.38 -14.47 -3.67
N LEU A 385 -6.37 -15.37 -3.78
CA LEU A 385 -7.56 -15.21 -4.62
C LEU A 385 -8.79 -15.15 -3.71
N LEU A 386 -9.47 -14.01 -3.68
CA LEU A 386 -10.75 -13.88 -2.98
C LEU A 386 -11.89 -14.17 -3.95
N LEU A 387 -12.53 -15.31 -3.73
CA LEU A 387 -13.72 -15.77 -4.47
C LEU A 387 -14.96 -15.66 -3.57
N LEU A 388 -16.15 -15.58 -4.17
CA LEU A 388 -17.42 -15.51 -3.45
C LEU A 388 -17.45 -14.36 -2.41
N PRO A 389 -17.17 -13.10 -2.82
CA PRO A 389 -17.09 -11.96 -1.89
C PRO A 389 -18.38 -11.77 -1.07
N GLN A 390 -19.52 -12.25 -1.58
CA GLN A 390 -20.78 -12.20 -0.86
C GLN A 390 -20.76 -12.97 0.47
N LEU A 391 -20.02 -14.09 0.58
CA LEU A 391 -19.91 -14.82 1.86
C LEU A 391 -19.10 -14.04 2.90
N PHE A 392 -18.12 -13.24 2.48
CA PHE A 392 -17.42 -12.33 3.38
C PHE A 392 -18.35 -11.22 3.85
N ARG A 393 -19.11 -10.59 2.93
CA ARG A 393 -20.11 -9.56 3.29
C ARG A 393 -21.17 -10.08 4.25
N GLU A 394 -21.73 -11.26 3.98
CA GLU A 394 -22.70 -11.93 4.88
C GLU A 394 -22.09 -12.14 6.27
N THR A 395 -20.83 -12.57 6.37
CA THR A 395 -20.14 -12.79 7.65
C THR A 395 -20.00 -11.50 8.45
N PHE A 396 -19.54 -10.41 7.82
CA PHE A 396 -19.34 -9.13 8.51
C PHE A 396 -20.69 -8.51 8.95
N GLN A 397 -21.73 -8.65 8.12
CA GLN A 397 -23.09 -8.23 8.47
C GLN A 397 -23.62 -8.97 9.70
N GLU A 398 -23.36 -10.27 9.83
CA GLU A 398 -23.73 -11.05 11.02
C GLU A 398 -22.97 -10.64 12.28
N LEU A 399 -21.78 -10.08 12.13
CA LEU A 399 -21.00 -9.47 13.22
C LEU A 399 -21.41 -8.02 13.52
N GLY A 400 -22.44 -7.50 12.83
CA GLY A 400 -22.98 -6.16 13.05
C GLY A 400 -22.19 -5.03 12.38
N THR A 401 -21.41 -5.34 11.34
CA THR A 401 -20.56 -4.39 10.61
C THR A 401 -20.53 -4.68 9.10
N SER A 402 -19.65 -4.04 8.34
CA SER A 402 -19.37 -4.32 6.92
C SER A 402 -17.87 -4.49 6.68
N LEU A 403 -17.47 -5.00 5.50
CA LEU A 403 -16.04 -5.09 5.16
C LEU A 403 -15.43 -3.69 5.09
N GLU A 404 -16.17 -2.76 4.49
CA GLU A 404 -15.77 -1.38 4.25
C GLU A 404 -15.62 -0.60 5.56
N ASP A 405 -16.54 -0.78 6.52
CA ASP A 405 -16.47 -0.14 7.85
C ASP A 405 -15.27 -0.61 8.68
N GLU A 406 -14.77 -1.82 8.44
CA GLU A 406 -13.57 -2.36 9.08
C GLU A 406 -12.29 -2.09 8.27
N GLY A 407 -12.36 -1.26 7.22
CA GLY A 407 -11.21 -0.88 6.41
C GLY A 407 -10.71 -1.97 5.46
N VAL A 408 -11.55 -2.95 5.10
CA VAL A 408 -11.23 -3.99 4.11
C VAL A 408 -11.77 -3.56 2.75
N GLU A 409 -10.95 -2.86 1.97
CA GLU A 409 -11.28 -2.50 0.59
C GLU A 409 -10.97 -3.65 -0.37
N LEU A 410 -11.99 -4.11 -1.12
CA LEU A 410 -11.85 -5.15 -2.12
C LEU A 410 -11.74 -4.56 -3.52
N VAL A 411 -10.64 -4.84 -4.22
CA VAL A 411 -10.45 -4.52 -5.63
C VAL A 411 -10.60 -5.76 -6.49
N LYS A 412 -11.19 -5.61 -7.67
CA LYS A 412 -11.35 -6.71 -8.61
C LYS A 412 -10.10 -6.82 -9.49
N CYS A 413 -9.55 -8.02 -9.63
CA CYS A 413 -8.40 -8.29 -10.47
C CYS A 413 -8.83 -8.41 -11.94
N GLU A 414 -8.33 -7.52 -12.79
CA GLU A 414 -8.60 -7.55 -14.24
C GLU A 414 -7.28 -7.52 -15.04
N PRO A 415 -6.94 -8.56 -15.81
CA PRO A 415 -7.67 -9.82 -15.95
C PRO A 415 -7.66 -10.64 -14.64
N ASN A 416 -8.53 -11.66 -14.55
CA ASN A 416 -8.53 -12.59 -13.42
C ASN A 416 -7.14 -13.24 -13.26
N TYR A 417 -6.59 -13.77 -14.36
CA TYR A 417 -5.20 -14.23 -14.46
C TYR A 417 -4.80 -14.52 -15.91
N ASN A 418 -3.48 -14.56 -16.15
CA ASN A 418 -2.92 -15.05 -17.40
C ASN A 418 -2.44 -16.50 -17.26
N ILE A 419 -2.79 -17.34 -18.23
CA ILE A 419 -2.25 -18.70 -18.36
C ILE A 419 -1.15 -18.69 -19.41
N HIS A 420 0.01 -19.25 -19.09
CA HIS A 420 1.17 -19.36 -19.98
C HIS A 420 1.41 -20.82 -20.38
N PHE A 421 1.46 -21.08 -21.69
CA PHE A 421 1.75 -22.40 -22.27
C PHE A 421 3.24 -22.58 -22.58
N HIS A 422 3.66 -23.83 -22.80
CA HIS A 422 5.06 -24.19 -23.05
C HIS A 422 5.63 -23.63 -24.36
N ASP A 423 4.79 -23.31 -25.34
CA ASP A 423 5.17 -22.75 -26.63
C ASP A 423 5.27 -21.22 -26.63
N GLY A 424 5.16 -20.58 -25.45
CA GLY A 424 5.20 -19.14 -25.29
C GLY A 424 3.88 -18.42 -25.58
N THR A 425 2.83 -19.14 -26.00
CA THR A 425 1.49 -18.55 -26.09
C THR A 425 0.88 -18.40 -24.70
N SER A 426 -0.03 -17.43 -24.55
CA SER A 426 -0.81 -17.24 -23.32
C SER A 426 -2.31 -17.28 -23.60
N PHE A 427 -3.11 -17.39 -22.54
CA PHE A 427 -4.57 -17.20 -22.56
C PHE A 427 -4.93 -16.24 -21.43
N ARG A 428 -5.66 -15.16 -21.75
CA ARG A 428 -6.09 -14.16 -20.77
C ARG A 428 -7.48 -14.49 -20.25
N LEU A 429 -7.59 -14.98 -19.03
CA LEU A 429 -8.88 -15.25 -18.41
C LEU A 429 -9.42 -13.96 -17.77
N SER A 430 -10.62 -13.54 -18.13
CA SER A 430 -11.27 -12.34 -17.59
C SER A 430 -12.77 -12.58 -17.42
N THR A 431 -13.42 -11.72 -16.64
CA THR A 431 -14.88 -11.64 -16.59
C THR A 431 -15.48 -10.86 -17.76
N ASP A 432 -14.66 -10.10 -18.50
CA ASP A 432 -15.10 -9.37 -19.68
C ASP A 432 -15.36 -10.35 -20.83
N ILE A 433 -16.64 -10.46 -21.20
CA ILE A 433 -17.09 -11.36 -22.26
C ILE A 433 -16.51 -11.02 -23.63
N ALA A 434 -16.19 -9.75 -23.90
CA ALA A 434 -15.56 -9.33 -25.15
C ALA A 434 -14.11 -9.82 -25.20
N VAL A 435 -13.37 -9.69 -24.09
CA VAL A 435 -12.03 -10.26 -23.96
C VAL A 435 -12.06 -11.77 -24.11
N MET A 436 -12.99 -12.45 -23.42
CA MET A 436 -13.14 -13.89 -23.50
C MET A 436 -13.50 -14.36 -24.91
N LYS A 437 -14.34 -13.62 -25.62
CA LYS A 437 -14.67 -13.94 -27.02
C LYS A 437 -13.42 -13.95 -27.89
N ASP A 438 -12.63 -12.89 -27.86
CA ASP A 438 -11.42 -12.78 -28.68
C ASP A 438 -10.41 -13.89 -28.33
N GLU A 439 -10.24 -14.19 -27.04
CA GLU A 439 -9.35 -15.26 -26.57
C GLU A 439 -9.82 -16.66 -27.02
N ILE A 440 -11.12 -16.95 -26.94
CA ILE A 440 -11.67 -18.24 -27.37
C ILE A 440 -11.61 -18.38 -28.90
N GLU A 441 -12.03 -17.35 -29.64
CA GLU A 441 -12.02 -17.37 -31.11
C GLU A 441 -10.59 -17.50 -31.67
N ARG A 442 -9.59 -16.96 -30.97
CA ARG A 442 -8.18 -17.13 -31.32
C ARG A 442 -7.72 -18.60 -31.30
N PHE A 443 -8.28 -19.44 -30.45
CA PHE A 443 -7.92 -20.85 -30.34
C PHE A 443 -8.88 -21.80 -31.08
N GLU A 444 -10.18 -21.50 -31.11
CA GLU A 444 -11.22 -22.41 -31.62
C GLU A 444 -12.15 -21.80 -32.68
N GLY A 445 -11.89 -20.57 -33.12
CA GLY A 445 -12.73 -19.85 -34.07
C GLY A 445 -14.10 -19.44 -33.47
N LYS A 446 -14.95 -18.86 -34.32
CA LYS A 446 -16.27 -18.30 -33.92
C LYS A 446 -17.17 -19.31 -33.22
N ASP A 447 -17.21 -20.55 -33.71
CA ASP A 447 -18.03 -21.61 -33.13
C ASP A 447 -17.53 -22.01 -31.73
N GLY A 448 -16.25 -21.77 -31.41
CA GLY A 448 -15.69 -21.98 -30.08
C GLY A 448 -16.33 -21.09 -29.03
N PHE A 449 -16.68 -19.86 -29.39
CA PHE A 449 -17.31 -18.92 -28.46
C PHE A 449 -18.73 -19.35 -28.08
N GLU A 450 -19.51 -19.88 -29.03
CA GLU A 450 -20.84 -20.44 -28.73
C GLU A 450 -20.74 -21.63 -27.76
N ARG A 451 -19.76 -22.52 -27.95
CA ARG A 451 -19.51 -23.64 -27.03
C ARG A 451 -19.05 -23.16 -25.65
N TYR A 452 -18.23 -22.11 -25.59
CA TYR A 452 -17.85 -21.48 -24.32
C TYR A 452 -19.08 -20.95 -23.57
N LEU A 453 -20.03 -20.30 -24.25
CA LEU A 453 -21.29 -19.86 -23.63
C LEU A 453 -22.11 -21.05 -23.12
N GLY A 454 -22.13 -22.17 -23.85
CA GLY A 454 -22.75 -23.42 -23.38
C GLY A 454 -22.09 -23.98 -22.11
N PHE A 455 -20.76 -23.97 -22.04
CA PHE A 455 -20.02 -24.35 -20.83
C PHE A 455 -20.31 -23.42 -19.66
N LEU A 456 -20.39 -22.11 -19.92
CA LEU A 456 -20.71 -21.11 -18.90
C LEU A 456 -22.13 -21.31 -18.35
N GLN A 457 -23.10 -21.64 -19.22
CA GLN A 457 -24.47 -21.96 -18.83
C GLN A 457 -24.56 -23.23 -17.96
N GLU A 458 -23.88 -24.31 -18.35
CA GLU A 458 -23.81 -25.54 -17.52
C GLU A 458 -23.16 -25.24 -16.16
N SER A 459 -22.08 -24.47 -16.17
CA SER A 459 -21.35 -24.13 -14.94
C SER A 459 -22.12 -23.17 -14.02
N HIS A 460 -22.92 -22.25 -14.58
CA HIS A 460 -23.90 -21.44 -13.84
C HIS A 460 -24.91 -22.32 -13.13
N ARG A 461 -25.45 -23.32 -13.84
CA ARG A 461 -26.41 -24.26 -13.27
C ARG A 461 -25.79 -25.07 -12.13
N HIS A 462 -24.56 -25.55 -12.29
CA HIS A 462 -23.81 -26.20 -11.21
C HIS A 462 -23.61 -25.27 -10.01
N TYR A 463 -23.27 -24.01 -10.23
CA TYR A 463 -23.12 -23.00 -9.19
C TYR A 463 -24.43 -22.78 -8.41
N GLU A 464 -25.54 -22.46 -9.07
CA GLU A 464 -26.80 -22.17 -8.39
C GLU A 464 -27.31 -23.34 -7.55
N LEU A 465 -27.26 -24.55 -8.14
CA LEU A 465 -27.68 -25.77 -7.47
C LEU A 465 -26.76 -26.08 -6.27
N SER A 466 -25.45 -25.88 -6.42
CA SER A 466 -24.49 -26.13 -5.34
C SER A 466 -24.65 -25.11 -4.21
N VAL A 467 -24.78 -23.82 -4.49
CA VAL A 467 -25.00 -22.79 -3.46
C VAL A 467 -26.31 -23.03 -2.72
N THR A 468 -27.40 -23.28 -3.45
CA THR A 468 -28.76 -23.40 -2.89
C THR A 468 -28.95 -24.70 -2.10
N HIS A 469 -28.48 -25.83 -2.65
CA HIS A 469 -28.79 -27.14 -2.10
C HIS A 469 -27.67 -27.76 -1.28
N VAL A 470 -26.41 -27.32 -1.47
CA VAL A 470 -25.21 -27.89 -0.84
C VAL A 470 -24.53 -26.93 0.13
N LEU A 471 -24.02 -25.78 -0.31
CA LEU A 471 -23.12 -24.95 0.51
C LEU A 471 -23.80 -24.30 1.71
N LYS A 472 -25.07 -23.88 1.58
CA LYS A 472 -25.82 -23.22 2.67
C LYS A 472 -26.58 -24.19 3.60
N ARG A 473 -26.29 -25.51 3.57
CA ARG A 473 -27.06 -26.51 4.36
C ARG A 473 -26.20 -27.59 5.00
N ASN A 474 -26.60 -28.00 6.21
CA ASN A 474 -25.97 -29.11 6.93
C ASN A 474 -26.43 -30.50 6.43
N PHE A 475 -25.49 -31.42 6.29
CA PHE A 475 -25.75 -32.82 5.88
C PHE A 475 -25.44 -33.82 7.00
N TYR A 476 -26.34 -33.94 7.99
CA TYR A 476 -26.10 -34.76 9.18
C TYR A 476 -26.12 -36.29 8.95
N SER A 477 -26.72 -36.77 7.86
CA SER A 477 -26.89 -38.21 7.58
C SER A 477 -27.07 -38.51 6.09
N LEU A 478 -26.88 -39.78 5.69
CA LEU A 478 -27.17 -40.23 4.31
C LEU A 478 -28.62 -39.95 3.88
N PHE A 479 -29.58 -40.03 4.80
CA PHE A 479 -30.98 -39.68 4.55
C PHE A 479 -31.19 -38.19 4.27
N SER A 480 -30.30 -37.31 4.75
CA SER A 480 -30.32 -35.88 4.45
C SER A 480 -29.96 -35.57 3.00
N MET A 481 -29.33 -36.53 2.29
CA MET A 481 -29.06 -36.45 0.85
C MET A 481 -30.22 -37.03 0.00
N LEU A 482 -31.09 -37.88 0.56
CA LEU A 482 -32.22 -38.50 -0.14
C LEU A 482 -33.45 -37.58 -0.23
N ARG A 483 -33.25 -36.32 -0.65
CA ARG A 483 -34.34 -35.37 -0.87
C ARG A 483 -34.80 -35.45 -2.33
N PRO A 484 -36.11 -35.64 -2.63
CA PRO A 484 -36.61 -35.69 -4.01
C PRO A 484 -36.16 -34.48 -4.83
N ASP A 485 -36.13 -33.31 -4.18
CA ASP A 485 -35.70 -32.05 -4.76
C ASP A 485 -34.20 -31.97 -5.10
N PHE A 486 -33.34 -32.74 -4.41
CA PHE A 486 -31.89 -32.80 -4.68
C PHE A 486 -31.56 -33.93 -5.67
N LEU A 487 -32.23 -35.08 -5.54
CA LEU A 487 -32.04 -36.24 -6.41
C LEU A 487 -32.38 -35.95 -7.87
N ARG A 488 -33.41 -35.12 -8.13
CA ARG A 488 -33.75 -34.66 -9.49
C ARG A 488 -32.61 -33.87 -10.16
N HIS A 489 -31.78 -33.17 -9.38
CA HIS A 489 -30.67 -32.39 -9.89
C HIS A 489 -29.34 -33.17 -9.91
N LEU A 490 -29.29 -34.41 -9.41
CA LEU A 490 -28.07 -35.21 -9.37
C LEU A 490 -27.55 -35.54 -10.78
N LEU A 491 -28.46 -35.73 -11.74
CA LEU A 491 -28.10 -35.92 -13.16
C LEU A 491 -27.58 -34.63 -13.78
N GLU A 492 -28.21 -33.49 -13.48
CA GLU A 492 -27.79 -32.16 -13.97
C GLU A 492 -26.41 -31.76 -13.45
N LEU A 493 -26.03 -32.24 -12.26
CA LEU A 493 -24.78 -31.91 -11.59
C LEU A 493 -23.56 -32.72 -12.12
N HIS A 494 -23.78 -33.80 -12.88
CA HIS A 494 -22.69 -34.65 -13.39
C HIS A 494 -21.61 -35.06 -12.35
N PRO A 495 -21.97 -35.53 -11.13
CA PRO A 495 -20.99 -35.81 -10.07
C PRO A 495 -20.09 -37.04 -10.33
N PHE A 496 -20.45 -37.86 -11.32
CA PHE A 496 -19.71 -39.09 -11.69
C PHE A 496 -18.87 -38.94 -12.96
N GLU A 497 -18.95 -37.81 -13.65
CA GLU A 497 -18.06 -37.46 -14.75
C GLU A 497 -16.97 -36.52 -14.22
N SER A 498 -15.73 -36.63 -14.72
CA SER A 498 -14.68 -35.68 -14.33
C SER A 498 -14.87 -34.33 -15.02
N ILE A 499 -14.46 -33.25 -14.37
CA ILE A 499 -14.51 -31.89 -14.94
C ILE A 499 -13.76 -31.81 -16.27
N TYR A 500 -12.65 -32.55 -16.42
CA TYR A 500 -11.95 -32.63 -17.70
C TYR A 500 -12.79 -33.32 -18.79
N SER A 501 -13.48 -34.42 -18.46
CA SER A 501 -14.39 -35.09 -19.40
C SER A 501 -15.64 -34.25 -19.73
N ARG A 502 -16.05 -33.35 -18.83
CA ARG A 502 -17.13 -32.39 -19.09
C ARG A 502 -16.66 -31.27 -20.01
N ALA A 503 -15.54 -30.65 -19.67
CA ALA A 503 -14.95 -29.57 -20.45
C ALA A 503 -14.64 -30.00 -21.89
N SER A 504 -14.26 -31.26 -22.13
CA SER A 504 -13.95 -31.77 -23.47
C SER A 504 -15.16 -31.83 -24.43
N LYS A 505 -16.40 -31.75 -23.91
CA LYS A 505 -17.62 -31.65 -24.74
C LYS A 505 -17.77 -30.25 -25.35
N TYR A 506 -17.23 -29.24 -24.68
CA TYR A 506 -17.32 -27.84 -25.09
C TYR A 506 -16.04 -27.35 -25.79
N PHE A 507 -14.88 -27.75 -25.28
CA PHE A 507 -13.58 -27.33 -25.78
C PHE A 507 -12.90 -28.47 -26.53
N TRP A 508 -12.53 -28.22 -27.77
CA TRP A 508 -11.96 -29.23 -28.66
C TRP A 508 -10.43 -29.21 -28.66
N THR A 509 -9.84 -28.06 -28.37
CA THR A 509 -8.40 -27.91 -28.20
C THR A 509 -7.97 -28.34 -26.81
N GLU A 510 -6.80 -28.97 -26.76
CA GLU A 510 -6.19 -29.35 -25.48
C GLU A 510 -5.91 -28.13 -24.59
N ARG A 511 -5.57 -26.99 -25.19
CA ARG A 511 -5.32 -25.74 -24.46
C ARG A 511 -6.54 -25.28 -23.68
N LEU A 512 -7.68 -25.12 -24.33
CA LEU A 512 -8.88 -24.64 -23.65
C LEU A 512 -9.42 -25.63 -22.62
N ARG A 513 -9.28 -26.95 -22.86
CA ARG A 513 -9.58 -27.95 -21.82
C ARG A 513 -8.74 -27.73 -20.56
N ARG A 514 -7.45 -27.46 -20.70
CA ARG A 514 -6.56 -27.18 -19.55
C ARG A 514 -6.92 -25.87 -18.86
N VAL A 515 -7.24 -24.82 -19.63
CA VAL A 515 -7.68 -23.51 -19.11
C VAL A 515 -8.85 -23.69 -18.16
N PHE A 516 -9.93 -24.33 -18.62
CA PHE A 516 -11.19 -24.41 -17.87
C PHE A 516 -11.28 -25.59 -16.89
N THR A 517 -10.18 -26.31 -16.66
CA THR A 517 -10.14 -27.43 -15.70
C THR A 517 -9.08 -27.25 -14.61
N PHE A 518 -8.13 -26.33 -14.78
CA PHE A 518 -7.06 -26.11 -13.80
C PHE A 518 -7.58 -25.65 -12.44
N ALA A 519 -8.73 -24.96 -12.38
CA ALA A 519 -9.37 -24.53 -11.13
C ALA A 519 -9.66 -25.69 -10.14
N SER A 520 -9.65 -26.96 -10.60
CA SER A 520 -9.73 -28.13 -9.69
C SER A 520 -8.61 -28.15 -8.64
N MET A 521 -7.46 -27.50 -8.93
CA MET A 521 -6.36 -27.36 -8.00
C MET A 521 -6.68 -26.52 -6.78
N TYR A 522 -7.72 -25.67 -6.81
CA TYR A 522 -8.14 -24.91 -5.63
C TYR A 522 -8.67 -25.82 -4.51
N MET A 523 -9.05 -27.05 -4.86
CA MET A 523 -9.42 -28.10 -3.91
C MET A 523 -8.34 -29.16 -3.74
N GLY A 524 -7.17 -28.96 -4.34
CA GLY A 524 -6.08 -29.93 -4.35
C GLY A 524 -6.51 -31.25 -4.96
N MET A 525 -7.13 -31.21 -6.15
CA MET A 525 -7.57 -32.39 -6.88
C MET A 525 -7.12 -32.35 -8.34
N SER A 526 -6.84 -33.53 -8.88
CA SER A 526 -6.63 -33.77 -10.30
C SER A 526 -7.92 -33.48 -11.10
N PRO A 527 -7.86 -32.72 -12.20
CA PRO A 527 -9.03 -32.44 -13.05
C PRO A 527 -9.58 -33.69 -13.75
N PHE A 528 -8.79 -34.77 -13.79
CA PHE A 528 -9.20 -36.05 -14.33
C PHE A 528 -10.04 -36.88 -13.36
N ASP A 529 -10.02 -36.53 -12.08
CA ASP A 529 -10.72 -37.24 -11.00
C ASP A 529 -11.76 -36.35 -10.30
N ALA A 530 -11.63 -35.02 -10.40
CA ALA A 530 -12.55 -34.05 -9.82
C ALA A 530 -13.92 -34.10 -10.51
N PRO A 531 -15.04 -34.27 -9.78
CA PRO A 531 -16.40 -34.24 -10.30
C PRO A 531 -16.74 -33.02 -11.17
N GLY A 532 -17.61 -33.22 -12.17
CA GLY A 532 -18.08 -32.19 -13.10
C GLY A 532 -18.78 -31.00 -12.42
N THR A 533 -19.41 -31.24 -11.26
CA THR A 533 -20.00 -30.18 -10.42
C THR A 533 -19.05 -29.05 -10.11
N TYR A 534 -17.75 -29.32 -10.06
CA TYR A 534 -16.74 -28.34 -9.70
C TYR A 534 -16.46 -27.31 -10.79
N SER A 535 -17.08 -27.41 -11.97
CA SER A 535 -17.10 -26.29 -12.92
C SER A 535 -17.76 -25.03 -12.34
N LEU A 536 -18.49 -25.15 -11.22
CA LEU A 536 -18.95 -24.01 -10.43
C LEU A 536 -17.81 -23.04 -10.07
N LEU A 537 -16.58 -23.54 -9.81
CA LEU A 537 -15.44 -22.69 -9.46
C LEU A 537 -15.06 -21.80 -10.63
N GLN A 538 -15.05 -22.40 -11.82
CA GLN A 538 -14.77 -21.68 -13.06
C GLN A 538 -15.87 -20.66 -13.37
N TYR A 539 -17.14 -20.98 -13.08
CA TYR A 539 -18.22 -20.01 -13.18
C TYR A 539 -18.03 -18.84 -12.21
N THR A 540 -17.66 -19.10 -10.94
CA THR A 540 -17.39 -18.04 -9.96
C THR A 540 -16.30 -17.08 -10.48
N GLU A 541 -15.20 -17.61 -11.01
CA GLU A 541 -14.14 -16.78 -11.59
C GLU A 541 -14.65 -15.95 -12.77
N LEU A 542 -15.40 -16.55 -13.69
CA LEU A 542 -15.83 -15.90 -14.93
C LEU A 542 -16.99 -14.91 -14.72
N ALA A 543 -17.88 -15.17 -13.76
CA ALA A 543 -19.09 -14.37 -13.54
C ALA A 543 -18.94 -13.37 -12.38
N GLU A 544 -18.38 -13.79 -11.24
CA GLU A 544 -18.20 -12.91 -10.08
C GLU A 544 -16.83 -12.22 -10.06
N GLY A 545 -15.83 -12.84 -10.69
CA GLY A 545 -14.46 -12.34 -10.73
C GLY A 545 -13.60 -12.77 -9.56
N ILE A 546 -12.31 -12.50 -9.69
CA ILE A 546 -11.32 -12.66 -8.64
C ILE A 546 -11.09 -11.31 -7.98
N TRP A 547 -11.12 -11.29 -6.65
CA TRP A 547 -10.95 -10.08 -5.86
C TRP A 547 -9.67 -10.15 -5.01
N TYR A 548 -9.17 -8.98 -4.64
CA TYR A 548 -8.02 -8.80 -3.78
C TYR A 548 -8.35 -7.76 -2.70
N PRO A 549 -8.19 -8.08 -1.40
CA PRO A 549 -8.23 -7.07 -0.35
C PRO A 549 -6.94 -6.23 -0.40
N LEU A 550 -7.05 -4.91 -0.55
CA LEU A 550 -5.90 -4.01 -0.40
C LEU A 550 -5.32 -4.20 1.01
N GLY A 551 -3.99 -4.28 1.13
CA GLY A 551 -3.32 -4.72 2.35
C GLY A 551 -3.14 -6.24 2.46
N GLY A 552 -3.64 -7.02 1.50
CA GLY A 552 -3.56 -8.48 1.49
C GLY A 552 -4.60 -9.17 2.37
N PHE A 553 -4.63 -10.51 2.33
CA PHE A 553 -5.61 -11.29 3.12
C PHE A 553 -5.45 -11.07 4.63
N HIS A 554 -4.28 -10.60 5.07
CA HIS A 554 -4.05 -10.18 6.44
C HIS A 554 -5.07 -9.13 6.92
N LYS A 555 -5.51 -8.20 6.06
CA LYS A 555 -6.51 -7.18 6.45
C LYS A 555 -7.85 -7.77 6.85
N VAL A 556 -8.27 -8.86 6.20
CA VAL A 556 -9.49 -9.59 6.60
C VAL A 556 -9.32 -10.19 8.00
N ILE A 557 -8.15 -10.74 8.30
CA ILE A 557 -7.84 -11.32 9.62
C ILE A 557 -7.79 -10.24 10.69
N GLU A 558 -7.09 -9.14 10.42
CA GLU A 558 -6.99 -7.97 11.30
C GLU A 558 -8.37 -7.43 11.66
N ALA A 559 -9.24 -7.25 10.66
CA ALA A 559 -10.62 -6.82 10.87
C ALA A 559 -11.41 -7.79 11.80
N LEU A 560 -11.32 -9.09 11.56
CA LEU A 560 -11.98 -10.10 12.41
C LEU A 560 -11.43 -10.10 13.85
N VAL A 561 -10.12 -9.88 14.03
CA VAL A 561 -9.51 -9.75 15.36
C VAL A 561 -9.98 -8.49 16.08
N ASN A 562 -10.03 -7.36 15.37
CA ASN A 562 -10.49 -6.08 15.92
C ASN A 562 -11.97 -6.16 16.34
N ILE A 563 -12.83 -6.77 15.51
CA ILE A 563 -14.22 -7.05 15.88
C ILE A 563 -14.26 -7.92 17.15
N GLY A 564 -13.48 -9.01 17.19
CA GLY A 564 -13.42 -9.89 18.35
C GLY A 564 -13.03 -9.15 19.63
N GLN A 565 -12.00 -8.31 19.58
CA GLN A 565 -11.56 -7.49 20.72
C GLN A 565 -12.65 -6.53 21.21
N ARG A 566 -13.41 -5.91 20.31
CA ARG A 566 -14.57 -5.06 20.69
C ARG A 566 -15.73 -5.86 21.29
N LEU A 567 -15.78 -7.16 21.03
CA LEU A 567 -16.73 -8.11 21.63
C LEU A 567 -16.12 -8.85 22.83
N ASP A 568 -15.06 -8.31 23.42
CA ASP A 568 -14.36 -8.85 24.60
C ASP A 568 -13.77 -10.26 24.40
N VAL A 569 -13.42 -10.64 23.16
CA VAL A 569 -12.71 -11.89 22.88
C VAL A 569 -11.24 -11.76 23.32
N GLU A 570 -10.82 -12.67 24.20
CA GLU A 570 -9.43 -12.77 24.63
C GLU A 570 -8.60 -13.63 23.66
N TYR A 571 -7.48 -13.06 23.17
CA TYR A 571 -6.53 -13.78 22.31
C TYR A 571 -5.28 -14.17 23.09
N VAL A 572 -4.99 -15.47 23.12
CA VAL A 572 -3.89 -16.04 23.89
C VAL A 572 -2.83 -16.63 22.95
N PHE A 573 -1.87 -15.79 22.54
CA PHE A 573 -0.80 -16.17 21.62
C PHE A 573 0.33 -16.95 22.29
N ASN A 574 1.22 -17.54 21.47
CA ASN A 574 2.39 -18.31 21.92
C ASN A 574 2.07 -19.42 22.94
N SER A 575 0.85 -19.95 22.89
CA SER A 575 0.29 -20.84 23.92
C SER A 575 -0.26 -22.10 23.27
N ALA A 576 0.62 -22.92 22.71
CA ALA A 576 0.23 -24.16 22.05
C ALA A 576 -0.52 -25.09 23.02
N VAL A 577 -1.71 -25.54 22.65
CA VAL A 577 -2.51 -26.51 23.41
C VAL A 577 -1.94 -27.92 23.21
N SER A 578 -1.75 -28.66 24.29
CA SER A 578 -1.32 -30.05 24.25
C SER A 578 -2.46 -31.05 24.43
N GLU A 579 -3.55 -30.66 25.10
CA GLU A 579 -4.67 -31.55 25.39
C GLU A 579 -5.99 -30.78 25.53
N ILE A 580 -7.09 -31.36 25.03
CA ILE A 580 -8.45 -30.94 25.37
C ILE A 580 -8.87 -31.70 26.63
N GLN A 581 -9.09 -30.96 27.72
CA GLN A 581 -9.44 -31.54 29.01
C GLN A 581 -10.85 -32.11 28.97
N LEU A 582 -11.02 -33.32 29.51
CA LEU A 582 -12.31 -34.01 29.59
C LEU A 582 -12.76 -34.18 31.04
N SER A 583 -14.07 -34.27 31.25
CA SER A 583 -14.68 -34.65 32.53
C SER A 583 -14.19 -36.03 33.00
N GLY A 584 -14.33 -36.33 34.30
CA GLY A 584 -13.89 -37.62 34.86
C GLY A 584 -14.52 -38.86 34.20
N ASP A 585 -15.74 -38.74 33.66
CA ASP A 585 -16.42 -39.79 32.88
C ASP A 585 -16.06 -39.78 31.37
N ARG A 586 -15.21 -38.85 30.94
CA ARG A 586 -14.75 -38.59 29.57
C ARG A 586 -15.87 -38.32 28.56
N LYS A 587 -17.05 -37.88 29.00
CA LYS A 587 -18.22 -37.61 28.14
C LYS A 587 -18.44 -36.13 27.84
N ARG A 588 -17.61 -35.23 28.37
CA ARG A 588 -17.75 -33.78 28.17
C ARG A 588 -16.37 -33.12 28.12
N ALA A 589 -16.19 -32.15 27.22
CA ALA A 589 -15.02 -31.28 27.23
C ALA A 589 -15.18 -30.21 28.31
N THR A 590 -14.11 -29.90 29.03
CA THR A 590 -14.13 -28.98 30.18
C THR A 590 -13.08 -27.87 30.11
N GLY A 591 -12.26 -27.85 29.07
CA GLY A 591 -11.17 -26.88 28.96
C GLY A 591 -10.03 -27.36 28.08
N VAL A 592 -8.89 -26.69 28.19
CA VAL A 592 -7.64 -26.99 27.48
C VAL A 592 -6.43 -26.90 28.41
N VAL A 593 -5.41 -27.71 28.11
CA VAL A 593 -4.12 -27.71 28.79
C VAL A 593 -3.05 -27.28 27.80
N PHE A 594 -2.16 -26.39 28.23
CA PHE A 594 -1.06 -25.90 27.42
C PHE A 594 0.15 -26.84 27.44
N LYS A 595 0.90 -26.84 26.34
CA LYS A 595 2.17 -27.58 26.21
C LYS A 595 3.24 -27.03 27.15
N ASP A 596 3.24 -25.71 27.38
CA ASP A 596 4.02 -25.09 28.45
C ASP A 596 3.39 -25.39 29.81
N LYS A 597 4.05 -26.23 30.59
CA LYS A 597 3.59 -26.67 31.91
C LYS A 597 3.61 -25.57 32.96
N MET A 598 4.28 -24.44 32.72
CA MET A 598 4.24 -23.29 33.63
C MET A 598 2.93 -22.51 33.52
N ARG A 599 2.16 -22.73 32.45
CA ARG A 599 0.89 -22.06 32.21
C ARG A 599 -0.27 -22.88 32.79
N SER A 600 -1.15 -22.21 33.54
CA SER A 600 -2.32 -22.88 34.13
C SER A 600 -3.32 -23.31 33.05
N PRO A 601 -3.98 -24.47 33.18
CA PRO A 601 -5.08 -24.88 32.30
C PRO A 601 -6.22 -23.86 32.28
N ILE A 602 -6.93 -23.76 31.16
CA ILE A 602 -8.13 -22.94 31.02
C ILE A 602 -9.36 -23.84 31.06
N THR A 603 -10.29 -23.56 31.96
CA THR A 603 -11.61 -24.21 31.99
C THR A 603 -12.57 -23.51 31.04
N ALA A 604 -13.41 -24.27 30.34
CA ALA A 604 -14.41 -23.75 29.43
C ALA A 604 -15.68 -24.61 29.44
N ASP A 605 -16.84 -23.97 29.23
CA ASP A 605 -18.13 -24.66 29.09
C ASP A 605 -18.26 -25.38 27.75
N ILE A 606 -17.64 -24.82 26.71
CA ILE A 606 -17.61 -25.33 25.33
C ILE A 606 -16.19 -25.19 24.79
N VAL A 607 -15.73 -26.19 24.06
CA VAL A 607 -14.46 -26.17 23.32
C VAL A 607 -14.77 -26.27 21.82
N ILE A 608 -14.30 -25.29 21.05
CA ILE A 608 -14.35 -25.30 19.58
C ILE A 608 -12.91 -25.40 19.07
N CYS A 609 -12.58 -26.49 18.40
CA CYS A 609 -11.24 -26.76 17.91
C CYS A 609 -11.11 -26.46 16.41
N ASN A 610 -10.23 -25.52 16.06
CA ASN A 610 -9.91 -25.17 14.67
C ASN A 610 -8.58 -25.78 14.18
N ALA A 611 -7.91 -26.61 15.00
CA ALA A 611 -6.74 -27.35 14.54
C ALA A 611 -7.16 -28.38 13.46
N ASP A 612 -6.21 -28.83 12.64
CA ASP A 612 -6.49 -29.90 11.68
C ASP A 612 -7.16 -31.09 12.38
N LEU A 613 -8.21 -31.63 11.76
CA LEU A 613 -9.05 -32.61 12.42
C LEU A 613 -8.31 -33.91 12.75
N ALA A 614 -7.45 -34.38 11.83
CA ALA A 614 -6.68 -35.59 12.07
C ALA A 614 -5.65 -35.34 13.20
N TYR A 615 -5.04 -34.16 13.25
CA TYR A 615 -4.19 -33.76 14.37
C TYR A 615 -4.98 -33.69 15.69
N ALA A 616 -6.11 -32.99 15.74
CA ALA A 616 -6.90 -32.82 16.94
C ALA A 616 -7.36 -34.16 17.55
N TYR A 617 -7.75 -35.12 16.71
CA TYR A 617 -8.19 -36.43 17.17
C TYR A 617 -7.07 -37.35 17.65
N ASN A 618 -5.83 -37.16 17.17
CA ASN A 618 -4.71 -38.05 17.50
C ASN A 618 -3.75 -37.46 18.54
N GLU A 619 -3.66 -36.13 18.62
CA GLU A 619 -2.70 -35.43 19.50
C GLU A 619 -3.39 -34.72 20.68
N LEU A 620 -4.61 -34.19 20.50
CA LEU A 620 -5.30 -33.40 21.54
C LEU A 620 -6.35 -34.20 22.32
N LEU A 621 -6.68 -35.41 21.87
CA LEU A 621 -7.71 -36.27 22.44
C LEU A 621 -7.18 -37.69 22.66
N PRO A 622 -7.78 -38.47 23.56
CA PRO A 622 -7.46 -39.89 23.71
C PRO A 622 -7.66 -40.64 22.37
N SER A 623 -6.66 -41.43 21.99
CA SER A 623 -6.67 -42.17 20.72
C SER A 623 -7.85 -43.14 20.63
N THR A 624 -8.50 -43.18 19.47
CA THR A 624 -9.64 -44.07 19.15
C THR A 624 -9.47 -44.69 17.77
N SER A 625 -10.24 -45.75 17.47
CA SER A 625 -10.28 -46.33 16.12
C SER A 625 -10.70 -45.33 15.04
N PHE A 626 -11.59 -44.38 15.39
CA PHE A 626 -11.96 -43.30 14.48
C PHE A 626 -10.79 -42.34 14.23
N ALA A 627 -10.05 -41.94 15.27
CA ALA A 627 -8.86 -41.09 15.14
C ALA A 627 -7.83 -41.72 14.18
N GLN A 628 -7.58 -43.03 14.32
CA GLN A 628 -6.68 -43.78 13.42
C GLN A 628 -7.25 -43.92 12.00
N SER A 629 -8.56 -43.99 11.84
CA SER A 629 -9.20 -44.03 10.51
C SER A 629 -9.02 -42.72 9.74
N LEU A 630 -8.93 -41.58 10.42
CA LEU A 630 -8.72 -40.26 9.79
C LEU A 630 -7.36 -40.17 9.11
N LEU A 631 -6.30 -40.71 9.73
CA LEU A 631 -4.94 -40.74 9.16
C LEU A 631 -4.85 -41.57 7.87
N LYS A 632 -5.78 -42.52 7.68
CA LYS A 632 -5.86 -43.38 6.48
C LYS A 632 -6.70 -42.77 5.36
N ARG A 633 -7.43 -41.69 5.61
CA ARG A 633 -8.21 -41.02 4.56
C ARG A 633 -7.27 -40.32 3.59
N GLN A 634 -7.70 -40.20 2.34
CA GLN A 634 -6.95 -39.42 1.35
C GLN A 634 -6.84 -37.95 1.79
N ALA A 635 -5.61 -37.44 1.82
CA ALA A 635 -5.32 -36.02 2.01
C ALA A 635 -5.26 -35.30 0.65
N SER A 636 -5.38 -33.98 0.67
CA SER A 636 -5.10 -33.14 -0.50
C SER A 636 -3.60 -33.18 -0.85
N CYS A 637 -3.23 -32.59 -2.00
CA CYS A 637 -1.84 -32.26 -2.26
C CYS A 637 -1.29 -31.25 -1.23
N SER A 638 0.02 -31.01 -1.31
CA SER A 638 0.71 -29.93 -0.60
C SER A 638 1.32 -28.93 -1.59
N SER A 639 2.14 -27.99 -1.11
CA SER A 639 2.88 -27.04 -1.94
C SER A 639 4.32 -26.85 -1.49
N ILE A 640 5.18 -26.54 -2.45
CA ILE A 640 6.37 -25.73 -2.23
C ILE A 640 6.00 -24.30 -2.60
N SER A 641 6.19 -23.37 -1.66
CA SER A 641 5.94 -21.94 -1.89
C SER A 641 7.23 -21.15 -1.75
N PHE A 642 7.52 -20.32 -2.75
CA PHE A 642 8.63 -19.37 -2.74
C PHE A 642 8.08 -17.95 -2.58
N TYR A 643 8.76 -17.16 -1.76
CA TYR A 643 8.48 -15.74 -1.55
C TYR A 643 9.72 -14.98 -1.96
N TRP A 644 9.63 -14.24 -3.07
CA TRP A 644 10.74 -13.53 -3.68
C TRP A 644 10.52 -12.03 -3.59
N ALA A 645 11.44 -11.33 -2.95
CA ALA A 645 11.56 -9.88 -3.08
C ALA A 645 12.38 -9.60 -4.34
N LEU A 646 11.86 -8.76 -5.23
CA LEU A 646 12.53 -8.36 -6.46
C LEU A 646 12.90 -6.88 -6.39
N ASP A 647 14.15 -6.55 -6.74
CA ASP A 647 14.65 -5.16 -6.75
C ASP A 647 14.01 -4.27 -7.83
N ARG A 648 13.17 -4.85 -8.71
CA ARG A 648 12.51 -4.16 -9.80
C ARG A 648 11.17 -4.77 -10.15
N LYS A 649 10.36 -3.99 -10.85
CA LYS A 649 9.11 -4.43 -11.48
C LYS A 649 9.34 -5.23 -12.76
N PHE A 650 8.59 -6.32 -12.92
CA PHE A 650 8.47 -7.09 -14.17
C PHE A 650 7.10 -6.88 -14.80
N SER A 651 7.02 -6.18 -15.93
CA SER A 651 5.76 -5.81 -16.59
C SER A 651 5.05 -6.98 -17.28
N GLU A 652 5.78 -8.06 -17.56
CA GLU A 652 5.32 -9.27 -18.21
C GLU A 652 4.44 -10.13 -17.30
N LEU A 653 4.51 -9.90 -15.99
CA LEU A 653 3.69 -10.56 -14.99
C LEU A 653 2.52 -9.64 -14.57
N THR A 654 1.32 -10.23 -14.57
CA THR A 654 0.12 -9.59 -13.99
C THR A 654 -0.04 -9.99 -12.53
N ALA A 655 -1.10 -9.51 -11.87
CA ALA A 655 -1.37 -9.85 -10.46
C ALA A 655 -1.41 -11.36 -10.21
N HIS A 656 -1.92 -12.12 -11.18
CA HIS A 656 -2.09 -13.57 -11.09
C HIS A 656 -1.68 -14.23 -12.40
N ASN A 657 -0.79 -15.22 -12.33
CA ASN A 657 -0.26 -15.91 -13.50
C ASN A 657 -0.19 -17.42 -13.22
N ILE A 658 -0.52 -18.23 -14.22
CA ILE A 658 -0.51 -19.69 -14.13
C ILE A 658 0.37 -20.22 -15.25
N PHE A 659 1.43 -20.92 -14.89
CA PHE A 659 2.32 -21.59 -15.83
C PHE A 659 1.93 -23.05 -15.91
N LEU A 660 1.36 -23.48 -17.04
CA LEU A 660 0.93 -24.87 -17.19
C LEU A 660 2.07 -25.78 -17.63
N ALA A 661 2.08 -26.98 -17.06
CA ALA A 661 2.93 -28.07 -17.50
C ALA A 661 2.64 -28.46 -18.95
N GLU A 662 3.69 -28.87 -19.66
CA GLU A 662 3.58 -29.44 -21.00
C GLU A 662 2.80 -30.77 -20.94
N ASP A 663 3.27 -31.68 -20.09
CA ASP A 663 2.65 -32.98 -19.81
C ASP A 663 1.61 -32.86 -18.69
N TYR A 664 0.49 -32.21 -19.01
CA TYR A 664 -0.55 -31.85 -18.02
C TYR A 664 -0.98 -33.05 -17.17
N ARG A 665 -1.47 -34.15 -17.77
CA ARG A 665 -1.91 -35.34 -17.03
C ARG A 665 -0.80 -35.98 -16.19
N GLU A 666 0.40 -36.12 -16.73
CA GLU A 666 1.53 -36.72 -16.00
C GLU A 666 1.95 -35.86 -14.79
N SER A 667 1.84 -34.53 -14.90
CA SER A 667 2.10 -33.64 -13.77
C SER A 667 1.13 -33.90 -12.60
N PHE A 668 -0.16 -34.08 -12.86
CA PHE A 668 -1.12 -34.46 -11.82
C PHE A 668 -0.89 -35.87 -11.29
N ASP A 669 -0.59 -36.84 -12.14
CA ASP A 669 -0.28 -38.20 -11.70
C ASP A 669 0.96 -38.23 -10.78
N SER A 670 1.95 -37.38 -11.04
CA SER A 670 3.14 -37.28 -10.18
C SER A 670 2.81 -36.71 -8.80
N ILE A 671 1.91 -35.72 -8.72
CA ILE A 671 1.46 -35.12 -7.46
C ILE A 671 0.56 -36.07 -6.66
N PHE A 672 -0.44 -36.65 -7.32
CA PHE A 672 -1.56 -37.33 -6.67
C PHE A 672 -1.39 -38.85 -6.55
N LYS A 673 -0.61 -39.48 -7.44
CA LYS A 673 -0.35 -40.94 -7.41
C LYS A 673 1.06 -41.26 -6.95
N LYS A 674 2.07 -40.53 -7.44
CA LYS A 674 3.49 -40.75 -7.07
C LYS A 674 3.94 -39.91 -5.87
N HIS A 675 3.11 -38.99 -5.38
CA HIS A 675 3.42 -38.02 -4.31
C HIS A 675 4.83 -37.40 -4.41
N GLN A 676 5.22 -37.01 -5.62
CA GLN A 676 6.49 -36.36 -5.92
C GLN A 676 6.23 -34.97 -6.53
N ILE A 677 7.30 -34.24 -6.84
CA ILE A 677 7.23 -33.05 -7.69
C ILE A 677 7.30 -33.50 -9.15
N PRO A 678 6.46 -32.96 -10.06
CA PRO A 678 6.61 -33.19 -11.49
C PRO A 678 7.95 -32.64 -12.01
N GLU A 679 8.53 -33.27 -13.03
CA GLU A 679 9.75 -32.73 -13.69
C GLU A 679 9.52 -31.33 -14.28
N LYS A 680 8.34 -31.11 -14.86
CA LYS A 680 7.84 -29.83 -15.37
C LYS A 680 6.53 -29.49 -14.65
N PRO A 681 6.58 -28.88 -13.46
CA PRO A 681 5.38 -28.63 -12.67
C PRO A 681 4.52 -27.53 -13.32
N SER A 682 3.20 -27.65 -13.15
CA SER A 682 2.34 -26.46 -13.26
C SER A 682 2.49 -25.65 -11.99
N PHE A 683 2.61 -24.33 -12.06
CA PHE A 683 2.75 -23.48 -10.88
C PHE A 683 2.05 -22.14 -11.06
N TYR A 684 1.71 -21.54 -9.93
CA TYR A 684 1.02 -20.27 -9.83
C TYR A 684 1.99 -19.19 -9.34
N VAL A 685 1.90 -17.99 -9.91
CA VAL A 685 2.70 -16.81 -9.55
C VAL A 685 1.77 -15.64 -9.27
N ASN A 686 1.81 -15.14 -8.04
CA ASN A 686 1.12 -13.92 -7.62
C ASN A 686 2.12 -12.78 -7.49
N VAL A 687 1.74 -11.62 -8.03
CA VAL A 687 2.51 -10.37 -7.94
C VAL A 687 1.58 -9.30 -7.36
N PRO A 688 1.39 -9.25 -6.02
CA PRO A 688 0.37 -8.40 -5.40
C PRO A 688 0.62 -6.92 -5.62
N SER A 689 1.88 -6.49 -5.82
CA SER A 689 2.27 -5.11 -6.18
C SER A 689 1.60 -4.56 -7.45
N ARG A 690 0.96 -5.43 -8.25
CA ARG A 690 0.19 -5.05 -9.46
C ARG A 690 -1.18 -4.46 -9.15
N VAL A 691 -1.77 -4.87 -8.03
CA VAL A 691 -3.10 -4.42 -7.59
C VAL A 691 -3.02 -3.61 -6.29
N ASP A 692 -1.98 -3.82 -5.51
CA ASP A 692 -1.74 -3.13 -4.24
C ASP A 692 -0.28 -2.63 -4.17
N PRO A 693 -0.05 -1.32 -4.39
CA PRO A 693 1.27 -0.72 -4.28
C PRO A 693 1.94 -0.92 -2.91
N SER A 694 1.17 -1.19 -1.84
CA SER A 694 1.73 -1.39 -0.51
C SER A 694 2.35 -2.78 -0.31
N ALA A 695 2.26 -3.68 -1.30
CA ALA A 695 2.78 -5.04 -1.18
C ALA A 695 4.29 -5.14 -1.38
N ALA A 696 4.90 -4.14 -2.00
CA ALA A 696 6.33 -4.03 -2.22
C ALA A 696 6.72 -2.55 -2.29
N PRO A 697 8.00 -2.22 -2.10
CA PRO A 697 8.49 -0.86 -2.24
C PRO A 697 8.29 -0.29 -3.65
N ASP A 698 8.33 1.03 -3.75
CA ASP A 698 8.17 1.72 -5.04
C ASP A 698 9.24 1.28 -6.04
N GLY A 699 8.79 0.91 -7.25
CA GLY A 699 9.67 0.39 -8.30
C GLY A 699 10.03 -1.10 -8.19
N CYS A 700 9.64 -1.78 -7.11
CA CYS A 700 9.95 -3.18 -6.83
C CYS A 700 8.71 -4.09 -6.95
N ASP A 701 8.92 -5.41 -6.90
CA ASP A 701 7.86 -6.42 -6.84
C ASP A 701 8.08 -7.37 -5.67
N SER A 702 6.99 -7.74 -4.99
CA SER A 702 6.92 -8.96 -4.20
C SER A 702 6.30 -10.04 -5.07
N VAL A 703 6.85 -11.25 -5.03
CA VAL A 703 6.37 -12.38 -5.84
C VAL A 703 6.17 -13.60 -4.96
N VAL A 704 4.98 -14.19 -5.01
CA VAL A 704 4.66 -15.46 -4.37
C VAL A 704 4.49 -16.52 -5.44
N VAL A 705 5.32 -17.55 -5.41
CA VAL A 705 5.20 -18.71 -6.31
C VAL A 705 4.70 -19.91 -5.53
N LEU A 706 3.66 -20.58 -6.03
CA LEU A 706 3.11 -21.80 -5.45
C LEU A 706 3.22 -22.94 -6.48
N ALA A 707 4.03 -23.94 -6.15
CA ALA A 707 4.18 -25.17 -6.91
C ALA A 707 3.51 -26.35 -6.16
N PRO A 708 2.42 -26.92 -6.70
CA PRO A 708 1.78 -28.08 -6.10
C PRO A 708 2.68 -29.32 -6.11
N VAL A 709 2.70 -30.04 -5.00
CA VAL A 709 3.51 -31.25 -4.79
C VAL A 709 2.73 -32.31 -4.01
N GLY A 710 3.21 -33.54 -4.02
CA GLY A 710 2.69 -34.58 -3.12
C GLY A 710 2.79 -34.18 -1.64
N HIS A 711 1.81 -34.60 -0.84
CA HIS A 711 1.92 -34.49 0.63
C HIS A 711 2.99 -35.45 1.17
N LEU A 712 3.34 -35.35 2.46
CA LEU A 712 4.30 -36.26 3.09
C LEU A 712 3.80 -37.72 3.07
N TYR A 713 4.64 -38.67 2.66
CA TYR A 713 4.34 -40.11 2.67
C TYR A 713 4.16 -40.66 4.08
N ASN A 714 5.16 -40.39 4.95
CA ASN A 714 5.11 -40.72 6.36
C ASN A 714 5.41 -39.47 7.18
N SER A 715 4.43 -39.05 7.97
CA SER A 715 4.53 -37.83 8.77
C SER A 715 5.18 -38.08 10.14
N THR A 716 5.48 -39.34 10.49
CA THR A 716 5.99 -39.77 11.81
C THR A 716 7.49 -40.11 11.82
N THR A 717 8.14 -40.11 10.66
CA THR A 717 9.57 -40.48 10.50
C THR A 717 10.38 -39.34 9.88
N ASN A 718 11.69 -39.32 10.16
CA ASN A 718 12.66 -38.40 9.51
C ASN A 718 13.05 -38.83 8.09
N SER A 719 12.30 -39.75 7.46
CA SER A 719 12.53 -40.25 6.09
C SER A 719 12.44 -39.17 5.01
N HIS A 720 11.99 -37.98 5.37
CA HIS A 720 11.97 -36.76 4.55
C HIS A 720 13.33 -36.00 4.54
N LYS A 721 14.34 -36.48 5.29
CA LYS A 721 15.70 -35.91 5.38
C LYS A 721 16.79 -36.73 4.65
N GLY A 722 16.40 -37.63 3.75
CA GLY A 722 17.36 -38.37 2.91
C GLY A 722 18.13 -39.52 3.59
N THR A 723 17.82 -39.88 4.85
CA THR A 723 18.39 -41.08 5.47
C THR A 723 17.75 -42.35 4.89
N GLN A 724 18.57 -43.23 4.28
CA GLN A 724 18.17 -44.55 3.82
C GLN A 724 17.69 -45.42 4.99
N ASP A 725 16.40 -45.37 5.29
CA ASP A 725 15.71 -46.55 5.80
C ASP A 725 15.13 -47.30 4.60
N ASN A 726 15.13 -48.62 4.66
CA ASN A 726 14.79 -49.58 3.59
C ASN A 726 13.33 -49.51 3.08
N SER A 727 12.86 -48.33 2.67
CA SER A 727 11.63 -48.13 1.91
C SER A 727 11.96 -47.43 0.59
N GLU A 728 11.58 -48.05 -0.54
CA GLU A 728 11.91 -47.63 -1.92
C GLU A 728 11.43 -46.22 -2.34
N LEU A 729 10.78 -45.45 -1.45
CA LEU A 729 10.22 -44.12 -1.74
C LEU A 729 10.64 -43.11 -0.67
N THR A 730 11.72 -42.37 -0.92
CA THR A 730 12.15 -41.22 -0.09
C THR A 730 11.77 -39.89 -0.76
N GLN A 731 11.21 -38.96 0.01
CA GLN A 731 10.98 -37.57 -0.42
C GLN A 731 12.12 -36.71 0.11
N ASP A 732 13.16 -36.51 -0.70
CA ASP A 732 14.22 -35.56 -0.38
C ASP A 732 13.76 -34.14 -0.72
N TRP A 733 13.28 -33.42 0.30
CA TRP A 733 12.70 -32.10 0.10
C TRP A 733 13.72 -31.03 -0.30
N ASP A 734 14.97 -31.12 0.15
CA ASP A 734 16.01 -30.16 -0.23
C ASP A 734 16.30 -30.27 -1.72
N THR A 735 16.45 -31.50 -2.22
CA THR A 735 16.60 -31.77 -3.66
C THR A 735 15.35 -31.35 -4.44
N MET A 736 14.15 -31.66 -3.94
CA MET A 736 12.90 -31.27 -4.60
C MET A 736 12.72 -29.75 -4.68
N VAL A 737 13.10 -29.01 -3.64
CA VAL A 737 13.08 -27.53 -3.61
C VAL A 737 14.08 -26.97 -4.62
N ALA A 738 15.31 -27.49 -4.66
CA ALA A 738 16.32 -27.05 -5.61
C ALA A 738 15.88 -27.28 -7.08
N ILE A 739 15.27 -28.44 -7.36
CA ILE A 739 14.68 -28.75 -8.67
C ILE A 739 13.53 -27.79 -8.97
N ALA A 740 12.60 -27.61 -8.04
CA ALA A 740 11.45 -26.71 -8.20
C ALA A 740 11.91 -25.28 -8.54
N ARG A 741 12.80 -24.73 -7.71
CA ARG A 741 13.34 -23.37 -7.88
C ARG A 741 13.96 -23.18 -9.25
N LYS A 742 14.85 -24.09 -9.65
CA LYS A 742 15.52 -24.05 -10.94
C LYS A 742 14.52 -24.13 -12.10
N THR A 743 13.62 -25.12 -12.08
CA THR A 743 12.66 -25.34 -13.17
C THR A 743 11.67 -24.19 -13.29
N ILE A 744 11.19 -23.63 -12.17
CA ILE A 744 10.27 -22.49 -12.15
C ILE A 744 10.94 -21.26 -12.78
N LEU A 745 12.14 -20.89 -12.30
CA LEU A 745 12.86 -19.74 -12.84
C LEU A 745 13.12 -19.90 -14.33
N GLN A 746 13.64 -21.06 -14.75
CA GLN A 746 13.87 -21.36 -16.16
C GLN A 746 12.58 -21.27 -16.99
N THR A 747 11.46 -21.75 -16.44
CA THR A 747 10.16 -21.70 -17.13
C THR A 747 9.66 -20.28 -17.30
N ILE A 748 9.73 -19.46 -16.25
CA ILE A 748 9.32 -18.04 -16.30
C ILE A 748 10.20 -17.28 -17.30
N GLU A 749 11.52 -17.37 -17.14
CA GLU A 749 12.49 -16.65 -17.96
C GLU A 749 12.40 -17.05 -19.44
N THR A 750 12.24 -18.34 -19.74
CA THR A 750 12.13 -18.81 -21.13
C THR A 750 10.81 -18.38 -21.78
N ARG A 751 9.68 -18.52 -21.08
CA ARG A 751 8.36 -18.24 -21.66
C ARG A 751 8.08 -16.74 -21.77
N LEU A 752 8.57 -15.95 -20.83
CA LEU A 752 8.38 -14.49 -20.83
C LEU A 752 9.54 -13.72 -21.46
N LYS A 753 10.69 -14.38 -21.73
CA LYS A 753 11.91 -13.76 -22.26
C LYS A 753 12.45 -12.66 -21.35
N ILE A 754 12.40 -12.90 -20.05
CA ILE A 754 12.92 -12.02 -18.99
C ILE A 754 14.05 -12.69 -18.23
N SER A 755 14.80 -11.93 -17.44
CA SER A 755 15.77 -12.46 -16.47
C SER A 755 15.24 -12.15 -15.08
N LEU A 756 14.59 -13.10 -14.41
CA LEU A 756 13.96 -12.87 -13.11
C LEU A 756 14.87 -13.30 -11.97
N GLY A 757 15.58 -14.42 -12.10
CA GLY A 757 16.37 -15.00 -11.02
C GLY A 757 17.53 -14.10 -10.56
N ALA A 758 18.07 -13.28 -11.47
CA ALA A 758 19.15 -12.33 -11.16
C ALA A 758 18.70 -11.14 -10.28
N HIS A 759 17.39 -10.91 -10.15
CA HIS A 759 16.81 -9.77 -9.46
C HIS A 759 16.14 -10.15 -8.12
N ILE A 760 16.26 -11.42 -7.70
CA ILE A 760 15.78 -11.86 -6.38
C ILE A 760 16.77 -11.38 -5.32
N VAL A 761 16.33 -10.45 -4.46
CA VAL A 761 17.13 -9.90 -3.36
C VAL A 761 16.91 -10.63 -2.05
N GLU A 762 15.72 -11.20 -1.84
CA GLU A 762 15.39 -12.03 -0.67
C GLU A 762 14.53 -13.22 -1.09
N GLU A 763 14.73 -14.36 -0.42
CA GLU A 763 13.97 -15.58 -0.65
C GLU A 763 13.59 -16.25 0.68
N THR A 764 12.29 -16.50 0.85
CA THR A 764 11.75 -17.38 1.90
C THR A 764 11.04 -18.58 1.25
N ILE A 765 11.07 -19.74 1.89
CA ILE A 765 10.52 -20.99 1.34
C ILE A 765 9.68 -21.72 2.38
N ASN A 766 8.46 -22.11 1.99
CA ASN A 766 7.63 -23.07 2.74
C ASN A 766 7.49 -24.38 1.99
N THR A 767 7.61 -25.50 2.72
CA THR A 767 7.52 -26.87 2.18
C THR A 767 6.52 -27.68 3.00
N PRO A 768 6.13 -28.90 2.59
CA PRO A 768 5.20 -29.72 3.36
C PRO A 768 5.65 -30.02 4.81
N PRO A 769 6.94 -30.27 5.10
CA PRO A 769 7.45 -30.26 6.47
C PRO A 769 7.19 -28.95 7.23
N THR A 770 7.44 -27.80 6.59
CA THR A 770 7.19 -26.47 7.17
C THR A 770 5.70 -26.27 7.47
N TRP A 771 4.81 -26.59 6.53
CA TRP A 771 3.36 -26.49 6.69
C TRP A 771 2.84 -27.35 7.84
N LYS A 772 3.37 -28.58 7.97
CA LYS A 772 3.06 -29.45 9.11
C LYS A 772 3.52 -28.82 10.43
N ALA A 773 4.74 -28.28 10.48
CA ALA A 773 5.32 -27.74 11.70
C ALA A 773 4.60 -26.47 12.20
N ILE A 774 4.25 -25.56 11.28
CA ILE A 774 3.63 -24.27 11.63
C ILE A 774 2.15 -24.43 11.97
N PHE A 775 1.40 -25.21 11.18
CA PHE A 775 -0.07 -25.26 11.25
C PHE A 775 -0.62 -26.59 11.80
N ASN A 776 0.24 -27.53 12.21
CA ASN A 776 -0.14 -28.87 12.66
C ASN A 776 -0.95 -29.67 11.63
N LEU A 777 -0.69 -29.45 10.32
CA LEU A 777 -1.42 -30.11 9.24
C LEU A 777 -1.02 -31.57 9.09
N ASP A 778 -2.00 -32.47 9.00
CA ASP A 778 -1.75 -33.88 8.69
C ASP A 778 -0.99 -34.01 7.36
N ARG A 779 0.13 -34.73 7.39
CA ARG A 779 1.06 -34.92 6.24
C ARG A 779 1.49 -33.62 5.54
N GLY A 780 1.35 -32.46 6.19
CA GLY A 780 1.63 -31.16 5.57
C GLY A 780 0.67 -30.80 4.43
N ALA A 781 -0.54 -31.40 4.39
CA ALA A 781 -1.51 -31.15 3.32
C ALA A 781 -2.20 -29.78 3.52
N ILE A 782 -1.96 -28.84 2.60
CA ILE A 782 -2.37 -27.43 2.75
C ILE A 782 -3.89 -27.19 2.63
N LEU A 783 -4.65 -28.20 2.18
CA LEU A 783 -6.12 -28.13 2.08
C LEU A 783 -6.82 -29.22 2.93
N GLY A 784 -6.08 -29.90 3.80
CA GLY A 784 -6.59 -30.91 4.72
C GLY A 784 -7.06 -32.20 4.03
N LEU A 785 -8.17 -32.77 4.50
CA LEU A 785 -8.78 -33.96 3.88
C LEU A 785 -9.27 -33.65 2.45
N SER A 786 -8.97 -34.55 1.51
CA SER A 786 -9.30 -34.39 0.09
C SER A 786 -10.81 -34.22 -0.15
N HIS A 787 -11.18 -33.67 -1.30
CA HIS A 787 -12.56 -33.43 -1.72
C HIS A 787 -13.11 -34.49 -2.67
N SER A 788 -12.59 -35.72 -2.56
CA SER A 788 -13.11 -36.87 -3.28
C SER A 788 -14.56 -37.17 -2.87
N PHE A 789 -15.29 -37.91 -3.71
CA PHE A 789 -16.71 -38.23 -3.49
C PHE A 789 -17.00 -38.79 -2.08
N PHE A 790 -16.10 -39.61 -1.53
CA PHE A 790 -16.23 -40.21 -0.19
C PHE A 790 -15.72 -39.31 0.96
N ASN A 791 -15.30 -38.09 0.69
CA ASN A 791 -14.84 -37.11 1.69
C ASN A 791 -15.61 -35.77 1.61
N VAL A 792 -16.73 -35.73 0.89
CA VAL A 792 -17.63 -34.57 0.81
C VAL A 792 -19.01 -34.89 1.40
N LEU A 793 -19.84 -33.86 1.57
CA LEU A 793 -21.23 -33.99 2.05
C LEU A 793 -21.31 -34.83 3.34
N SER A 794 -22.21 -35.83 3.41
CA SER A 794 -22.40 -36.66 4.61
C SER A 794 -21.23 -37.58 4.96
N PHE A 795 -20.27 -37.77 4.06
CA PHE A 795 -19.08 -38.60 4.30
C PHE A 795 -17.91 -37.80 4.90
N ARG A 796 -17.96 -36.46 4.83
CA ARG A 796 -17.02 -35.56 5.50
C ARG A 796 -17.22 -35.63 7.02
N PRO A 797 -16.15 -35.56 7.82
CA PRO A 797 -16.29 -35.56 9.27
C PRO A 797 -17.17 -34.42 9.79
N LYS A 798 -17.96 -34.73 10.81
CA LYS A 798 -18.94 -33.80 11.40
C LYS A 798 -18.23 -32.76 12.27
N THR A 799 -18.83 -31.58 12.34
CA THR A 799 -18.38 -30.45 13.17
C THR A 799 -18.67 -30.63 14.67
N LYS A 800 -19.47 -31.62 15.08
CA LYS A 800 -19.73 -31.94 16.49
C LYS A 800 -19.16 -33.31 16.83
N HIS A 801 -18.45 -33.42 17.95
CA HIS A 801 -17.93 -34.70 18.41
C HIS A 801 -19.09 -35.67 18.73
N ARG A 802 -18.98 -36.93 18.30
CA ARG A 802 -20.07 -37.93 18.41
C ARG A 802 -20.40 -38.31 19.85
N SER A 803 -19.39 -38.44 20.70
CA SER A 803 -19.52 -39.00 22.07
C SER A 803 -19.09 -38.05 23.19
N ILE A 804 -18.48 -36.92 22.87
CA ILE A 804 -17.97 -35.95 23.84
C ILE A 804 -18.86 -34.72 23.68
N ARG A 805 -19.63 -34.40 24.72
CA ARG A 805 -20.49 -33.21 24.74
C ARG A 805 -19.64 -31.96 24.81
N ASP A 806 -20.20 -30.87 24.31
CA ASP A 806 -19.60 -29.54 24.33
C ASP A 806 -18.25 -29.42 23.59
N LEU A 807 -17.95 -30.37 22.70
CA LEU A 807 -16.78 -30.36 21.82
C LEU A 807 -17.21 -30.26 20.36
N TYR A 808 -16.72 -29.22 19.70
CA TYR A 808 -16.99 -28.90 18.29
C TYR A 808 -15.68 -28.70 17.53
N PHE A 809 -15.76 -28.80 16.21
CA PHE A 809 -14.66 -28.62 15.27
C PHE A 809 -15.09 -27.68 14.15
N VAL A 810 -14.16 -26.83 13.72
CA VAL A 810 -14.33 -25.87 12.63
C VAL A 810 -13.07 -25.90 11.74
N GLY A 811 -13.17 -25.36 10.52
CA GLY A 811 -12.02 -25.27 9.61
C GLY A 811 -12.05 -26.27 8.46
N ALA A 812 -11.00 -26.24 7.64
CA ALA A 812 -10.96 -26.88 6.32
C ALA A 812 -11.14 -28.41 6.34
N SER A 813 -10.70 -29.10 7.40
CA SER A 813 -10.80 -30.56 7.54
C SER A 813 -12.17 -31.04 8.06
N THR A 814 -13.12 -30.13 8.25
CA THR A 814 -14.50 -30.42 8.68
C THR A 814 -15.52 -30.03 7.61
N HIS A 815 -16.80 -30.35 7.85
CA HIS A 815 -17.90 -29.88 6.99
C HIS A 815 -18.06 -28.34 7.07
N PRO A 816 -18.18 -27.61 5.95
CA PRO A 816 -18.46 -28.06 4.59
C PRO A 816 -17.22 -28.43 3.75
N GLY A 817 -16.06 -27.85 4.01
CA GLY A 817 -14.86 -28.13 3.23
C GLY A 817 -13.76 -27.07 3.30
N THR A 818 -12.86 -27.11 2.31
CA THR A 818 -11.72 -26.21 2.16
C THR A 818 -12.09 -24.95 1.37
N GLY A 819 -11.23 -23.92 1.47
CA GLY A 819 -11.42 -22.60 0.89
C GLY A 819 -11.97 -21.60 1.91
N VAL A 820 -11.40 -20.39 1.95
CA VAL A 820 -11.76 -19.35 2.94
C VAL A 820 -13.27 -19.08 3.01
N PRO A 821 -13.99 -18.88 1.89
CA PRO A 821 -15.43 -18.59 1.96
C PRO A 821 -16.22 -19.76 2.56
N ILE A 822 -15.78 -20.99 2.29
CA ILE A 822 -16.41 -22.22 2.78
C ILE A 822 -16.12 -22.41 4.27
N VAL A 823 -14.93 -22.04 4.73
CA VAL A 823 -14.58 -22.04 6.17
C VAL A 823 -15.40 -21.01 6.94
N LEU A 824 -15.62 -19.81 6.38
CA LEU A 824 -16.52 -18.81 6.98
C LEU A 824 -17.95 -19.34 7.10
N ALA A 825 -18.48 -19.93 6.02
CA ALA A 825 -19.79 -20.60 6.07
C ALA A 825 -19.82 -21.73 7.12
N GLY A 826 -18.73 -22.50 7.25
CA GLY A 826 -18.58 -23.52 8.29
C GLY A 826 -18.60 -22.96 9.71
N ALA A 827 -17.94 -21.83 9.95
CA ALA A 827 -17.95 -21.15 11.24
C ALA A 827 -19.36 -20.71 11.66
N LYS A 828 -20.16 -20.22 10.71
CA LYS A 828 -21.58 -19.93 10.94
C LYS A 828 -22.36 -21.18 11.35
N LEU A 829 -22.22 -22.28 10.60
CA LEU A 829 -22.92 -23.54 10.89
C LEU A 829 -22.57 -24.09 12.28
N VAL A 830 -21.30 -23.99 12.69
CA VAL A 830 -20.84 -24.39 14.03
C VAL A 830 -21.45 -23.49 15.09
N SER A 831 -21.46 -22.17 14.87
CA SER A 831 -22.02 -21.20 15.81
C SER A 831 -23.51 -21.44 16.04
N GLU A 832 -24.29 -21.65 14.97
CA GLU A 832 -25.71 -22.02 15.07
C GLU A 832 -25.91 -23.32 15.84
N GLN A 833 -25.07 -24.33 15.58
CA GLN A 833 -25.15 -25.63 16.26
C GLN A 833 -24.85 -25.52 17.76
N VAL A 834 -23.89 -24.68 18.14
CA VAL A 834 -23.54 -24.38 19.54
C VAL A 834 -24.70 -23.67 20.23
N LEU A 835 -25.23 -22.60 19.62
CA LEU A 835 -26.36 -21.84 20.17
C LEU A 835 -27.61 -22.72 20.35
N ASP A 836 -27.93 -23.57 19.39
CA ASP A 836 -29.05 -24.50 19.49
C ASP A 836 -28.86 -25.54 20.59
N ALA A 837 -27.64 -26.02 20.81
CA ALA A 837 -27.35 -26.92 21.91
C ALA A 837 -27.51 -26.22 23.26
N LEU A 838 -26.97 -25.00 23.41
CA LEU A 838 -27.11 -24.19 24.62
C LEU A 838 -28.59 -23.87 24.94
N ARG A 839 -29.40 -23.59 23.91
CA ARG A 839 -30.85 -23.37 24.05
C ARG A 839 -31.57 -24.61 24.56
N ARG A 840 -31.32 -25.77 23.95
CA ARG A 840 -31.96 -27.04 24.36
C ARG A 840 -31.60 -27.44 25.78
N ASP A 841 -30.40 -27.09 26.21
CA ASP A 841 -29.91 -27.37 27.56
C ASP A 841 -30.32 -26.28 28.58
N GLY A 842 -31.09 -25.26 28.17
CA GLY A 842 -31.57 -24.18 29.04
C GLY A 842 -30.46 -23.25 29.56
N ARG A 843 -29.26 -23.30 28.98
CA ARG A 843 -28.08 -22.53 29.41
C ARG A 843 -28.12 -21.07 28.97
N ILE A 844 -28.93 -20.75 27.96
CA ILE A 844 -29.17 -19.38 27.47
C ILE A 844 -30.67 -19.16 27.24
N SER A 845 -31.15 -17.95 27.53
CA SER A 845 -32.49 -17.48 27.20
C SER A 845 -32.39 -16.26 26.29
N ILE A 846 -33.26 -16.13 25.28
CA ILE A 846 -33.26 -14.96 24.38
C ILE A 846 -34.58 -14.20 24.59
N PRO A 847 -34.55 -12.85 24.72
CA PRO A 847 -35.75 -12.03 24.59
C PRO A 847 -36.42 -12.27 23.24
N LYS A 848 -37.75 -12.26 23.16
CA LYS A 848 -38.48 -12.26 21.88
C LYS A 848 -38.23 -10.95 21.12
N GLY A 849 -37.07 -10.79 20.49
CA GLY A 849 -36.74 -9.70 19.55
C GLY A 849 -36.92 -10.18 18.11
N HIS A 850 -37.49 -9.32 17.26
CA HIS A 850 -37.99 -9.59 15.91
C HIS A 850 -37.14 -10.52 15.03
N MET A 851 -37.57 -11.78 14.88
CA MET A 851 -37.52 -12.42 13.56
C MET A 851 -38.61 -11.76 12.72
N GLU A 852 -38.28 -10.71 11.98
CA GLU A 852 -39.04 -10.43 10.77
C GLU A 852 -38.90 -11.64 9.86
N ARG A 853 -39.95 -12.49 9.84
CA ARG A 853 -40.22 -13.28 8.64
C ARG A 853 -40.42 -12.25 7.53
N ARG A 854 -39.40 -12.04 6.69
CA ARG A 854 -39.62 -11.51 5.34
C ARG A 854 -40.57 -12.47 4.64
N SER A 855 -41.86 -12.16 4.73
CA SER A 855 -42.88 -12.66 3.84
C SER A 855 -42.51 -12.17 2.44
N SER A 856 -41.89 -13.02 1.65
CA SER A 856 -41.71 -12.76 0.22
C SER A 856 -43.08 -12.88 -0.45
N ASN A 857 -43.87 -11.81 -0.39
CA ASN A 857 -44.91 -11.59 -1.38
C ASN A 857 -44.19 -11.24 -2.68
N ILE A 858 -43.75 -12.28 -3.38
CA ILE A 858 -43.23 -12.20 -4.74
C ILE A 858 -44.42 -11.90 -5.64
N ASP A 859 -44.31 -10.85 -6.46
CA ASP A 859 -45.33 -10.44 -7.42
C ASP A 859 -45.67 -11.63 -8.34
N ALA A 860 -46.90 -11.67 -8.89
CA ALA A 860 -47.32 -12.75 -9.77
C ALA A 860 -46.43 -12.86 -11.03
N LEU A 861 -45.80 -11.75 -11.43
CA LEU A 861 -44.84 -11.70 -12.54
C LEU A 861 -43.44 -12.24 -12.18
N ASP A 862 -43.09 -12.32 -10.90
CA ASP A 862 -41.77 -12.73 -10.41
C ASP A 862 -41.72 -14.21 -10.00
N ARG A 863 -42.78 -14.97 -10.28
CA ARG A 863 -42.83 -16.42 -10.06
C ARG A 863 -42.16 -17.17 -11.22
N LEU A 864 -41.09 -17.89 -10.94
CA LEU A 864 -40.48 -18.84 -11.88
C LEU A 864 -41.55 -19.83 -12.40
N GLN A 865 -41.82 -19.79 -13.71
CA GLN A 865 -42.72 -20.75 -14.36
C GLN A 865 -42.04 -22.12 -14.43
N SER A 866 -42.52 -23.07 -13.62
CA SER A 866 -42.08 -24.45 -13.69
C SER A 866 -42.72 -25.14 -14.91
N ASN A 867 -41.92 -25.48 -15.92
CA ASN A 867 -42.36 -26.36 -17.01
C ASN A 867 -42.44 -27.80 -16.49
N ALA A 868 -43.67 -28.32 -16.36
CA ALA A 868 -43.94 -29.68 -15.90
C ALA A 868 -44.40 -30.55 -17.06
N TYR A 869 -43.48 -31.27 -17.73
CA TYR A 869 -43.82 -32.47 -18.52
C TYR A 869 -42.60 -33.38 -18.70
N LEU A 870 -42.41 -34.36 -17.81
CA LEU A 870 -41.62 -35.58 -18.12
C LEU A 870 -42.36 -36.81 -17.58
N SER A 871 -42.58 -37.77 -18.48
CA SER A 871 -43.53 -38.88 -18.34
C SER A 871 -43.04 -39.98 -17.39
N TRP A 872 -43.99 -40.74 -16.84
CA TRP A 872 -43.79 -41.80 -15.84
C TRP A 872 -42.77 -42.89 -16.22
N PHE A 873 -42.45 -43.02 -17.52
CA PHE A 873 -41.50 -44.00 -18.04
C PHE A 873 -40.05 -43.71 -17.61
N GLN A 874 -39.68 -42.44 -17.45
CA GLN A 874 -38.34 -42.05 -16.99
C GLN A 874 -38.13 -42.34 -15.51
N TRP A 875 -39.20 -42.26 -14.71
CA TRP A 875 -39.17 -42.61 -13.28
C TRP A 875 -38.90 -44.11 -13.06
N ILE A 876 -39.49 -44.98 -13.87
CA ILE A 876 -39.26 -46.44 -13.76
C ILE A 876 -37.81 -46.77 -14.14
N LEU A 877 -37.26 -46.16 -15.20
CA LEU A 877 -35.89 -46.40 -15.63
C LEU A 877 -34.86 -45.96 -14.58
N LEU A 878 -35.07 -44.79 -13.95
CA LEU A 878 -34.21 -44.27 -12.88
C LEU A 878 -34.24 -45.14 -11.62
N THR A 879 -35.42 -45.66 -11.27
CA THR A 879 -35.57 -46.52 -10.08
C THR A 879 -34.87 -47.86 -10.29
N VAL A 880 -34.93 -48.42 -11.51
CA VAL A 880 -34.24 -49.67 -11.88
C VAL A 880 -32.72 -49.48 -11.89
N VAL A 881 -32.21 -48.38 -12.45
CA VAL A 881 -30.76 -48.09 -12.46
C VAL A 881 -30.21 -47.94 -11.04
N VAL A 882 -30.91 -47.20 -10.16
CA VAL A 882 -30.49 -47.03 -8.76
C VAL A 882 -30.53 -48.36 -7.99
N LEU A 883 -31.54 -49.21 -8.22
CA LEU A 883 -31.59 -50.54 -7.58
C LEU A 883 -30.47 -51.47 -8.05
N VAL A 884 -30.13 -51.44 -9.35
CA VAL A 884 -29.04 -52.27 -9.91
C VAL A 884 -27.67 -51.79 -9.39
N SER A 885 -27.43 -50.48 -9.27
CA SER A 885 -26.18 -49.94 -8.74
C SER A 885 -25.99 -50.20 -7.24
N VAL A 886 -27.08 -50.15 -6.45
CA VAL A 886 -27.03 -50.45 -5.01
C VAL A 886 -26.82 -51.96 -4.76
N LEU A 887 -27.41 -52.82 -5.58
CA LEU A 887 -27.21 -54.27 -5.48
C LEU A 887 -25.79 -54.69 -5.90
N ALA A 888 -25.25 -54.10 -6.98
CA ALA A 888 -23.89 -54.37 -7.45
C ALA A 888 -22.79 -53.96 -6.43
N ALA A 889 -23.04 -52.93 -5.62
CA ALA A 889 -22.12 -52.50 -4.56
C ALA A 889 -22.19 -53.39 -3.29
N SER A 890 -23.23 -54.21 -3.14
CA SER A 890 -23.44 -55.06 -1.96
C SER A 890 -22.96 -56.51 -2.12
N SER A 891 -22.78 -57.00 -3.35
CA SER A 891 -22.24 -58.33 -3.64
C SER A 891 -20.80 -58.22 -4.14
N GLY A 892 -19.82 -58.44 -3.26
CA GLY A 892 -18.39 -58.38 -3.59
C GLY A 892 -17.94 -59.44 -4.60
N TRP A 893 -18.10 -59.14 -5.89
CA TRP A 893 -17.59 -59.92 -7.01
C TRP A 893 -16.74 -59.02 -7.91
N TYR A 894 -15.43 -59.00 -7.66
CA TYR A 894 -14.42 -58.84 -8.70
C TYR A 894 -13.16 -59.59 -8.23
N GLY A 895 -13.11 -60.88 -8.57
CA GLY A 895 -11.93 -61.71 -8.48
C GLY A 895 -11.63 -62.32 -9.84
N GLY A 896 -10.40 -62.09 -10.32
CA GLY A 896 -9.65 -63.01 -11.20
C GLY A 896 -10.00 -63.04 -12.70
N GLY A 897 -9.04 -62.64 -13.52
CA GLY A 897 -9.02 -62.95 -14.96
C GLY A 897 -7.65 -62.65 -15.59
N ARG A 898 -6.80 -63.67 -15.71
CA ARG A 898 -5.52 -63.69 -16.42
C ARG A 898 -5.73 -63.99 -17.92
N SER A 899 -4.67 -63.68 -18.69
CA SER A 899 -4.31 -64.05 -20.09
C SER A 899 -5.16 -63.38 -21.18
N LEU A 900 -4.60 -62.66 -22.15
CA LEU A 900 -3.41 -62.92 -22.97
C LEU A 900 -2.60 -61.65 -23.26
#